data_AF-A0A8J3YBY4-F1
#
_entry.id   AF-A0A8J3YBY4-F1
#
_cell.length_a   1.000
_cell.length_b   1.000
_cell.length_c   1.000
_cell.angle_alpha   90.00
_cell.angle_beta   90.00
_cell.angle_gamma   90.00
#
_symmetry.space_group_name_H-M   'P 1'
#
loop_
_entity.id
_entity.type
_entity.pdbx_description
1 polymer ?
#
loop_
_entity_poly.entity_id
_entity_poly.type
_entity_poly.pdbx_seq_one_letter_code
_entity_poly.pdbx_strand_id
1 'polypeptide(L)'
;MLPLPRPARCPGPVVAVALAALAPVTAVAHAGTAAAVAVTAAPDALDGVCATLRVHDGDRPVGYAVRGAGGYGFTASAPEATPFRLEATTLGRYQLVDPAGAPAYQSVVGFVLAGQAYGDRADFTVAASGARYRVTSTATGQVLGAHLGRLGAGGPAHTVALTEAANCWTAPDVGTGMTGPAAPGVDAAGRLVGTVDAHAHPTAAAAFGGRLHCGDAFSPGGVRVALAGCASHASLNVGALLEAVAGGTDAVRSREDGWPTFGDWPQHNSLLHEQAYHRGIERAWRGGQRVLNALLVANRVICELYPWRDTSCDEGEQLRAQAAYLVSMQDHVDAQHGGRGKGWFRLARTPADVRRIAADGKLAVTIGVESSELFGCREVGGAPRCTAADVDAGLAELAAMGVSGLYPVHKFDNAFGGTRFDAGGPGAAVNVGNLLSTGHWWTAESCTGPADNTQPLVSDDLARLLRLGPLELPAGAVLPVYPGGPICNTRGLTALGRHLVERAMDRGMIIHIDHMGVRTAQAVLDMAEAAGYPGVASVHTWSDPAMVDRVLALGGFVASYAHAADEFLAEWRANRALPHGATITGYGFGSDVNGLGPQAPPGPHPATGPLPYPFTAPSGVTADRQVFGTRAFDLNTDGVAQYGLYADWTADLIRRAGPDGPELRRQLMGGAEAYTTMWERAREH
;
A
#
# COMPACT_ATOMS: atom_id res chain seq x y z
N MET A 1 25.47 -9.33 64.54
CA MET A 1 25.33 -10.80 64.36
C MET A 1 25.71 -11.08 62.90
N LEU A 2 26.98 -11.25 62.50
CA LEU A 2 27.91 -12.42 62.64
C LEU A 2 27.33 -13.74 62.06
N PRO A 3 28.16 -14.60 61.43
CA PRO A 3 28.14 -14.90 59.99
C PRO A 3 28.10 -16.42 59.63
N LEU A 4 28.19 -16.73 58.32
CA LEU A 4 28.60 -17.98 57.60
C LEU A 4 28.87 -19.29 58.37
N PRO A 5 28.62 -20.46 57.73
CA PRO A 5 29.77 -21.25 57.22
C PRO A 5 29.54 -22.10 55.93
N ARG A 6 30.63 -22.31 55.16
CA ARG A 6 30.97 -23.55 54.37
C ARG A 6 31.93 -24.42 55.24
N PRO A 7 32.52 -25.62 54.91
CA PRO A 7 32.65 -26.39 53.62
C PRO A 7 32.71 -27.97 53.74
N ALA A 8 32.95 -28.69 52.62
CA ALA A 8 33.79 -29.94 52.44
C ALA A 8 33.62 -30.47 50.97
N ARG A 9 34.60 -30.57 50.03
CA ARG A 9 35.83 -31.41 49.80
C ARG A 9 35.59 -32.94 49.69
N CYS A 10 35.51 -33.52 48.46
CA CYS A 10 36.51 -34.28 47.63
C CYS A 10 36.75 -35.76 48.03
N PRO A 11 37.10 -36.75 47.15
CA PRO A 11 38.15 -36.73 46.10
C PRO A 11 37.93 -37.52 44.76
N GLY A 12 38.90 -37.43 43.82
CA GLY A 12 39.01 -38.06 42.45
C GLY A 12 39.36 -39.58 42.44
N PRO A 13 39.95 -40.21 41.37
CA PRO A 13 41.14 -39.76 40.56
C PRO A 13 41.18 -40.15 39.02
N VAL A 14 41.92 -39.42 38.13
CA VAL A 14 43.23 -39.72 37.43
C VAL A 14 43.09 -40.50 36.07
N VAL A 15 43.61 -40.07 34.90
CA VAL A 15 44.99 -40.14 34.32
C VAL A 15 45.04 -39.32 32.99
N ALA A 16 45.86 -38.26 32.87
CA ALA A 16 47.13 -38.07 32.11
C ALA A 16 47.10 -38.05 30.55
N VAL A 17 47.73 -37.04 29.91
CA VAL A 17 49.04 -37.13 29.20
C VAL A 17 49.38 -35.85 28.39
N ALA A 18 50.62 -35.39 28.59
CA ALA A 18 51.58 -34.62 27.75
C ALA A 18 51.26 -33.23 27.14
N LEU A 19 52.05 -32.25 27.60
CA LEU A 19 52.42 -31.02 26.88
C LEU A 19 53.57 -31.29 25.89
N ALA A 20 53.47 -30.73 24.69
CA ALA A 20 54.61 -30.39 23.85
C ALA A 20 54.48 -28.91 23.45
N ALA A 21 55.48 -28.10 23.81
CA ALA A 21 55.59 -26.70 23.47
C ALA A 21 56.28 -26.53 22.11
N LEU A 22 55.60 -25.89 21.16
CA LEU A 22 56.17 -25.32 19.95
C LEU A 22 55.47 -23.98 19.72
N ALA A 23 56.21 -22.89 19.91
CA ALA A 23 55.77 -21.55 19.58
C ALA A 23 55.81 -21.34 18.05
N PRO A 24 54.72 -20.94 17.39
CA PRO A 24 54.79 -20.31 16.09
C PRO A 24 55.00 -18.80 16.30
N VAL A 25 56.08 -18.29 15.72
CA VAL A 25 56.26 -16.87 15.44
C VAL A 25 55.15 -16.46 14.49
N THR A 26 54.06 -15.88 15.01
CA THR A 26 53.11 -15.15 14.19
C THR A 26 53.74 -13.81 13.87
N ALA A 27 54.20 -13.68 12.62
CA ALA A 27 54.51 -12.39 12.04
C ALA A 27 53.27 -11.49 12.25
N VAL A 28 53.45 -10.40 13.00
CA VAL A 28 52.50 -9.29 13.02
C VAL A 28 52.52 -8.73 11.60
N ALA A 29 51.63 -9.24 10.75
CA ALA A 29 51.24 -8.55 9.55
C ALA A 29 50.71 -7.19 10.01
N HIS A 30 51.51 -6.14 9.80
CA HIS A 30 51.00 -4.79 9.87
C HIS A 30 49.82 -4.75 8.90
N ALA A 31 48.61 -4.61 9.43
CA ALA A 31 47.46 -4.23 8.63
C ALA A 31 47.85 -2.91 7.95
N GLY A 32 48.26 -3.00 6.69
CA GLY A 32 48.47 -1.82 5.87
C GLY A 32 47.21 -0.99 5.97
N THR A 33 47.35 0.29 6.30
CA THR A 33 46.24 1.24 6.26
C THR A 33 45.67 1.22 4.86
N ALA A 34 44.57 0.49 4.66
CA ALA A 34 43.82 0.53 3.43
C ALA A 34 43.51 2.00 3.13
N ALA A 35 43.87 2.46 1.94
CA ALA A 35 43.62 3.83 1.54
C ALA A 35 42.11 4.08 1.65
N ALA A 36 41.73 5.18 2.33
CA ALA A 36 40.34 5.50 2.54
C ALA A 36 39.66 5.75 1.17
N VAL A 37 38.61 4.99 0.87
CA VAL A 37 37.96 4.99 -0.44
C VAL A 37 36.94 6.12 -0.50
N ALA A 38 37.06 6.99 -1.50
CA ALA A 38 36.12 8.09 -1.71
C ALA A 38 34.82 7.58 -2.36
N VAL A 39 33.67 8.02 -1.85
CA VAL A 39 32.36 7.68 -2.41
C VAL A 39 32.03 8.63 -3.57
N THR A 40 31.84 8.07 -4.76
CA THR A 40 31.61 8.83 -6.02
C THR A 40 30.27 8.48 -6.71
N ALA A 41 29.34 7.89 -5.97
CA ALA A 41 28.02 7.54 -6.48
C ALA A 41 27.19 8.79 -6.87
N ALA A 42 26.18 8.58 -7.71
CA ALA A 42 25.25 9.64 -8.06
C ALA A 42 24.50 10.15 -6.81
N PRO A 43 24.16 11.45 -6.72
CA PRO A 43 23.50 12.00 -5.53
C PRO A 43 22.17 11.33 -5.16
N ASP A 44 21.49 10.69 -6.10
CA ASP A 44 20.24 9.97 -5.88
C ASP A 44 20.44 8.47 -5.57
N ALA A 45 21.68 8.00 -5.50
CA ALA A 45 22.05 6.60 -5.29
C ALA A 45 23.00 6.42 -4.09
N LEU A 46 22.74 7.15 -2.99
CA LEU A 46 23.55 7.11 -1.77
C LEU A 46 22.86 6.37 -0.60
N ASP A 47 21.72 5.71 -0.83
CA ASP A 47 21.05 4.96 0.22
C ASP A 47 21.95 3.84 0.78
N GLY A 48 21.93 3.67 2.10
CA GLY A 48 22.74 2.70 2.82
C GLY A 48 24.24 3.00 2.86
N VAL A 49 24.73 4.06 2.22
CA VAL A 49 26.16 4.43 2.25
C VAL A 49 26.58 4.70 3.69
N CYS A 50 27.60 3.97 4.14
CA CYS A 50 28.27 4.22 5.41
C CYS A 50 29.53 5.05 5.17
N ALA A 51 29.54 6.31 5.59
CA ALA A 51 30.62 7.23 5.29
C ALA A 51 30.93 8.22 6.42
N THR A 52 32.19 8.66 6.50
CA THR A 52 32.58 9.85 7.26
C THR A 52 32.37 11.10 6.41
N LEU A 53 32.00 12.21 7.06
CA LEU A 53 31.72 13.49 6.38
C LEU A 53 32.90 14.43 6.57
N ARG A 54 33.64 14.76 5.49
CA ARG A 54 34.66 15.81 5.52
C ARG A 54 34.14 17.09 4.89
N VAL A 55 34.02 18.15 5.69
CA VAL A 55 33.54 19.45 5.23
C VAL A 55 34.68 20.27 4.65
N HIS A 56 34.40 20.95 3.54
CA HIS A 56 35.30 21.89 2.88
C HIS A 56 34.62 23.24 2.67
N ASP A 57 35.42 24.30 2.62
CA ASP A 57 35.05 25.67 2.26
C ASP A 57 35.88 26.06 1.02
N GLY A 58 35.28 25.94 -0.17
CA GLY A 58 36.02 25.87 -1.42
C GLY A 58 36.95 24.65 -1.43
N ASP A 59 38.25 24.87 -1.66
CA ASP A 59 39.25 23.80 -1.61
C ASP A 59 39.79 23.53 -0.21
N ARG A 60 39.59 24.45 0.73
CA ARG A 60 40.14 24.36 2.08
C ARG A 60 39.36 23.33 2.91
N PRO A 61 40.00 22.30 3.48
CA PRO A 61 39.33 21.40 4.40
C PRO A 61 39.02 22.13 5.72
N VAL A 62 37.77 22.03 6.17
CA VAL A 62 37.35 22.47 7.50
C VAL A 62 37.68 21.38 8.53
N GLY A 63 37.27 20.14 8.23
CA GLY A 63 37.52 18.98 9.09
C GLY A 63 36.51 17.86 8.87
N TYR A 64 36.72 16.73 9.53
CA TYR A 64 35.77 15.62 9.60
C TYR A 64 34.76 15.85 10.70
N ALA A 65 33.47 15.61 10.42
CA ALA A 65 32.43 15.68 11.44
C ALA A 65 32.65 14.63 12.53
N VAL A 66 32.61 15.05 13.79
CA VAL A 66 32.75 14.17 14.96
C VAL A 66 31.70 14.51 16.02
N ARG A 67 31.05 13.50 16.57
CA ARG A 67 30.04 13.61 17.62
C ARG A 67 30.68 14.14 18.90
N GLY A 68 30.07 15.16 19.49
CA GLY A 68 30.44 15.73 20.78
C GLY A 68 29.21 16.02 21.65
N ALA A 69 29.43 16.55 22.85
CA ALA A 69 28.37 16.77 23.85
C ALA A 69 27.25 17.72 23.39
N GLY A 70 27.56 18.67 22.51
CA GLY A 70 26.60 19.68 22.03
C GLY A 70 26.09 19.46 20.60
N GLY A 71 26.27 18.29 19.98
CA GLY A 71 26.02 18.04 18.54
C GLY A 71 27.28 17.54 17.82
N TYR A 72 27.60 18.08 16.65
CA TYR A 72 28.80 17.67 15.89
C TYR A 72 29.84 18.79 15.81
N GLY A 73 31.10 18.44 16.05
CA GLY A 73 32.28 19.30 15.89
C GLY A 73 33.15 18.82 14.73
N PHE A 74 34.40 19.26 14.69
CA PHE A 74 35.38 18.86 13.68
C PHE A 74 36.64 18.25 14.30
N THR A 75 37.16 17.20 13.66
CA THR A 75 38.53 16.67 13.88
C THR A 75 39.30 16.69 12.56
N ALA A 76 40.64 16.77 12.62
CA ALA A 76 41.49 16.59 11.44
C ALA A 76 41.70 15.10 11.09
N SER A 77 41.39 14.20 12.03
CA SER A 77 41.66 12.76 11.96
C SER A 77 40.45 12.00 11.39
N ALA A 78 40.61 11.40 10.21
CA ALA A 78 39.56 10.57 9.61
C ALA A 78 39.16 9.37 10.49
N PRO A 79 40.11 8.66 11.15
CA PRO A 79 39.77 7.55 12.05
C PRO A 79 38.95 7.95 13.29
N GLU A 80 39.02 9.22 13.72
CA GLU A 80 38.24 9.74 14.85
C GLU A 80 36.86 10.27 14.42
N ALA A 81 36.61 10.37 13.11
CA ALA A 81 35.39 10.91 12.59
C ALA A 81 34.19 10.03 12.93
N THR A 82 33.03 10.65 13.11
CA THR A 82 31.77 9.90 13.28
C THR A 82 31.33 9.36 11.93
N PRO A 83 31.11 8.04 11.79
CA PRO A 83 30.54 7.49 10.58
C PRO A 83 29.02 7.73 10.57
N PHE A 84 28.49 8.11 9.42
CA PHE A 84 27.07 8.34 9.20
C PHE A 84 26.56 7.36 8.16
N ARG A 85 25.38 6.78 8.42
CA ARG A 85 24.57 6.13 7.40
C ARG A 85 23.74 7.19 6.68
N LEU A 86 23.83 7.22 5.37
CA LEU A 86 22.90 7.95 4.52
C LEU A 86 21.67 7.05 4.32
N GLU A 87 20.53 7.45 4.84
CA GLU A 87 19.26 6.74 4.68
C GLU A 87 18.35 7.59 3.80
N ALA A 88 17.97 7.07 2.63
CA ALA A 88 17.19 7.83 1.67
C ALA A 88 15.79 8.11 2.19
N THR A 89 15.40 9.38 2.15
CA THR A 89 14.01 9.80 2.39
C THR A 89 13.22 9.82 1.09
N THR A 90 13.88 10.22 0.00
CA THR A 90 13.44 10.15 -1.40
C THR A 90 14.67 10.33 -2.30
N LEU A 91 14.51 10.40 -3.62
CA LEU A 91 15.61 10.59 -4.55
C LEU A 91 16.39 11.87 -4.26
N GLY A 92 17.70 11.71 -3.99
CA GLY A 92 18.60 12.83 -3.72
C GLY A 92 18.43 13.47 -2.35
N ARG A 93 17.63 12.87 -1.45
CA ARG A 93 17.40 13.37 -0.09
C ARG A 93 17.64 12.29 0.94
N TYR A 94 18.30 12.65 2.03
CA TYR A 94 18.78 11.67 3.01
C TYR A 94 18.66 12.20 4.43
N GLN A 95 18.37 11.28 5.36
CA GLN A 95 18.77 11.42 6.75
C GLN A 95 20.23 11.00 6.88
N LEU A 96 21.00 11.76 7.66
CA LEU A 96 22.36 11.39 8.04
C LEU A 96 22.32 10.83 9.46
N VAL A 97 22.40 9.52 9.61
CA VAL A 97 22.19 8.84 10.91
C VAL A 97 23.52 8.39 11.49
N ASP A 98 23.84 8.84 12.70
CA ASP A 98 25.08 8.45 13.38
C ASP A 98 24.97 7.06 14.05
N PRO A 99 26.06 6.49 14.60
CA PRO A 99 26.06 5.10 15.10
C PRO A 99 25.14 4.87 16.30
N ALA A 100 24.72 5.93 17.00
CA ALA A 100 23.75 5.84 18.08
C ALA A 100 22.30 5.81 17.57
N GLY A 101 22.09 5.86 16.25
CA GLY A 101 20.77 5.94 15.63
C GLY A 101 20.15 7.34 15.65
N ALA A 102 20.93 8.36 16.02
CA ALA A 102 20.47 9.74 16.04
C ALA A 102 20.58 10.36 14.64
N PRO A 103 19.48 10.85 14.04
CA PRO A 103 19.56 11.59 12.79
C PRO A 103 20.17 12.98 13.04
N ALA A 104 21.05 13.43 12.16
CA ALA A 104 21.56 14.79 12.17
C ALA A 104 20.38 15.75 11.90
N TYR A 105 20.28 16.82 12.69
CA TYR A 105 19.15 17.74 12.69
C TYR A 105 19.65 19.18 12.60
N GLN A 106 19.18 19.94 11.62
CA GLN A 106 19.48 21.35 11.45
C GLN A 106 18.61 22.19 12.41
N SER A 107 19.23 22.74 13.46
CA SER A 107 18.54 23.61 14.41
C SER A 107 18.20 24.99 13.83
N VAL A 108 17.20 25.63 14.43
CA VAL A 108 16.75 27.00 14.08
C VAL A 108 17.81 28.08 14.33
N VAL A 109 18.83 27.78 15.13
CA VAL A 109 19.96 28.66 15.42
C VAL A 109 21.22 28.30 14.61
N GLY A 110 21.08 27.48 13.56
CA GLY A 110 22.17 27.24 12.60
C GLY A 110 23.10 26.08 12.92
N PHE A 111 23.03 25.46 14.11
CA PHE A 111 23.84 24.25 14.41
C PHE A 111 23.22 22.97 13.85
N VAL A 112 24.06 21.99 13.52
CA VAL A 112 23.64 20.60 13.29
C VAL A 112 23.84 19.80 14.57
N LEU A 113 22.76 19.24 15.08
CA LEU A 113 22.67 18.52 16.34
C LEU A 113 22.28 17.06 16.11
N ALA A 114 22.50 16.21 17.10
CA ALA A 114 21.99 14.84 17.09
C ALA A 114 20.52 14.85 17.54
N GLY A 115 19.61 14.53 16.63
CA GLY A 115 18.17 14.43 16.87
C GLY A 115 17.76 13.16 17.61
N GLN A 116 16.49 13.08 18.01
CA GLN A 116 15.91 11.91 18.67
C GLN A 116 15.08 11.04 17.70
N ALA A 117 14.49 11.66 16.68
CA ALA A 117 13.63 11.02 15.71
C ALA A 117 13.69 11.78 14.37
N TYR A 118 13.09 11.20 13.34
CA TYR A 118 12.89 11.88 12.06
C TYR A 118 12.04 13.15 12.22
N GLY A 119 12.28 14.12 11.35
CA GLY A 119 11.47 15.33 11.15
C GLY A 119 12.07 16.15 10.01
N ASP A 120 11.35 17.14 9.48
CA ASP A 120 11.72 17.86 8.25
C ASP A 120 13.14 18.49 8.28
N ARG A 121 13.60 18.89 9.46
CA ARG A 121 14.94 19.47 9.69
C ARG A 121 16.06 18.44 9.79
N ALA A 122 15.72 17.15 9.82
CA ALA A 122 16.65 16.03 9.75
C ALA A 122 16.78 15.45 8.33
N ASP A 123 16.16 16.10 7.34
CA ASP A 123 16.24 15.75 5.93
C ASP A 123 17.18 16.72 5.19
N PHE A 124 18.10 16.17 4.42
CA PHE A 124 19.07 16.93 3.62
C PHE A 124 18.99 16.55 2.15
N THR A 125 18.82 17.56 1.30
CA THR A 125 18.99 17.48 -0.14
C THR A 125 20.47 17.43 -0.49
N VAL A 126 20.86 16.46 -1.31
CA VAL A 126 22.24 16.21 -1.74
C VAL A 126 22.34 16.41 -3.25
N ALA A 127 23.28 17.24 -3.67
CA ALA A 127 23.58 17.50 -5.08
C ALA A 127 25.07 17.30 -5.37
N ALA A 128 25.40 16.89 -6.59
CA ALA A 128 26.79 16.72 -7.02
C ALA A 128 27.52 18.08 -7.06
N SER A 129 28.79 18.09 -6.65
CA SER A 129 29.68 19.24 -6.72
C SER A 129 31.11 18.79 -6.98
N GLY A 130 31.44 18.52 -8.25
CA GLY A 130 32.70 17.88 -8.63
C GLY A 130 32.79 16.47 -8.05
N ALA A 131 33.90 16.15 -7.37
CA ALA A 131 34.08 14.88 -6.65
C ALA A 131 33.52 14.89 -5.21
N ARG A 132 32.74 15.93 -4.85
CA ARG A 132 32.12 16.12 -3.53
C ARG A 132 30.63 16.36 -3.70
N TYR A 133 29.93 16.58 -2.58
CA TYR A 133 28.51 16.86 -2.57
C TYR A 133 28.21 18.20 -1.91
N ARG A 134 27.18 18.86 -2.41
CA ARG A 134 26.50 19.95 -1.70
C ARG A 134 25.36 19.34 -0.91
N VAL A 135 25.44 19.41 0.41
CA VAL A 135 24.41 18.91 1.32
C VAL A 135 23.66 20.12 1.87
N THR A 136 22.33 20.14 1.74
CA THR A 136 21.49 21.30 2.07
C THR A 136 20.32 20.85 2.91
N SER A 137 20.05 21.49 4.05
CA SER A 137 18.84 21.19 4.83
C SER A 137 17.61 21.47 3.98
N THR A 138 16.76 20.45 3.79
CA THR A 138 15.57 20.55 2.94
C THR A 138 14.58 21.57 3.52
N ALA A 139 14.42 21.60 4.85
CA ALA A 139 13.49 22.51 5.52
C ALA A 139 13.93 23.98 5.51
N THR A 140 15.24 24.28 5.51
CA THR A 140 15.74 25.66 5.68
C THR A 140 16.51 26.21 4.49
N GLY A 141 16.90 25.38 3.53
CA GLY A 141 17.77 25.76 2.41
C GLY A 141 19.22 26.05 2.82
N GLN A 142 19.60 25.81 4.08
CA GLN A 142 20.95 26.08 4.57
C GLN A 142 21.92 24.97 4.15
N VAL A 143 23.08 25.37 3.60
CA VAL A 143 24.14 24.44 3.19
C VAL A 143 24.87 23.93 4.43
N LEU A 144 25.11 22.62 4.51
CA LEU A 144 25.90 21.99 5.55
C LEU A 144 27.36 22.43 5.45
N GLY A 145 27.90 23.00 6.52
CA GLY A 145 29.23 23.57 6.58
C GLY A 145 29.68 23.81 8.01
N ALA A 146 30.35 24.94 8.26
CA ALA A 146 30.80 25.33 9.58
C ALA A 146 30.00 26.52 10.14
N HIS A 147 29.47 26.37 11.36
CA HIS A 147 28.81 27.42 12.12
C HIS A 147 29.45 27.53 13.51
N LEU A 148 30.06 28.68 13.81
CA LEU A 148 30.74 28.96 15.08
C LEU A 148 31.74 27.84 15.48
N GLY A 149 32.54 27.36 14.52
CA GLY A 149 33.55 26.32 14.72
C GLY A 149 33.01 24.88 14.82
N ARG A 150 31.71 24.68 14.58
CA ARG A 150 31.02 23.39 14.68
C ARG A 150 30.27 23.07 13.39
N LEU A 151 29.79 21.84 13.22
CA LEU A 151 28.96 21.51 12.07
C LEU A 151 27.64 22.29 12.14
N GLY A 152 27.27 22.93 11.04
CA GLY A 152 26.08 23.78 11.00
C GLY A 152 25.88 24.45 9.65
N ALA A 153 25.08 25.51 9.61
CA ALA A 153 24.82 26.31 8.43
C ALA A 153 26.09 27.04 7.96
N GLY A 154 26.59 26.65 6.79
CA GLY A 154 27.71 27.25 6.09
C GLY A 154 27.29 28.13 4.90
N GLY A 155 28.28 28.77 4.28
CA GLY A 155 28.11 29.53 3.05
C GLY A 155 28.06 28.66 1.77
N PRO A 156 27.73 29.24 0.61
CA PRO A 156 27.53 28.52 -0.65
C PRO A 156 28.79 27.84 -1.21
N ALA A 157 29.99 28.19 -0.73
CA ALA A 157 31.23 27.51 -1.11
C ALA A 157 31.43 26.16 -0.38
N HIS A 158 30.58 25.83 0.61
CA HIS A 158 30.75 24.61 1.37
C HIS A 158 30.36 23.35 0.60
N THR A 159 31.17 22.31 0.74
CA THR A 159 30.96 20.97 0.16
C THR A 159 31.38 19.89 1.14
N VAL A 160 30.88 18.68 0.94
CA VAL A 160 31.14 17.50 1.78
C VAL A 160 31.76 16.41 0.92
N ALA A 161 32.97 15.97 1.27
CA ALA A 161 33.53 14.74 0.73
C ALA A 161 33.08 13.56 1.61
N LEU A 162 32.62 12.49 0.97
CA LEU A 162 32.22 11.24 1.60
C LEU A 162 33.35 10.22 1.45
N THR A 163 33.74 9.61 2.56
CA THR A 163 34.75 8.55 2.58
C THR A 163 34.18 7.33 3.27
N GLU A 164 34.29 6.16 2.64
CA GLU A 164 33.76 4.90 3.17
C GLU A 164 34.19 4.67 4.63
N ALA A 165 33.25 4.18 5.42
CA ALA A 165 33.43 3.90 6.84
C ALA A 165 32.83 2.54 7.23
N ALA A 166 33.08 2.14 8.47
CA ALA A 166 32.50 0.96 9.08
C ALA A 166 31.73 1.33 10.35
N ASN A 167 30.97 0.38 10.89
CA ASN A 167 30.22 0.52 12.14
C ASN A 167 29.15 1.63 12.12
N CYS A 168 28.53 1.87 10.97
CA CYS A 168 27.34 2.71 10.90
C CYS A 168 26.13 2.01 11.54
N TRP A 169 25.15 2.84 11.90
CA TRP A 169 23.84 2.38 12.30
C TRP A 169 23.17 1.52 11.21
N THR A 170 22.39 0.52 11.62
CA THR A 170 21.57 -0.31 10.74
C THR A 170 20.13 0.18 10.83
N ALA A 171 19.54 0.54 9.69
CA ALA A 171 18.15 0.95 9.65
C ALA A 171 17.21 -0.20 10.05
N PRO A 172 16.30 0.02 11.01
CA PRO A 172 15.17 -0.88 11.21
C PRO A 172 14.29 -0.85 9.97
N ASP A 173 13.99 -2.02 9.44
CA ASP A 173 13.12 -2.20 8.30
C ASP A 173 12.35 -3.52 8.44
N VAL A 174 11.33 -3.68 7.60
CA VAL A 174 10.55 -4.90 7.46
C VAL A 174 11.27 -5.84 6.51
N GLY A 175 11.60 -7.04 6.99
CA GLY A 175 12.12 -8.10 6.15
C GLY A 175 11.00 -8.70 5.28
N THR A 176 11.29 -8.98 4.01
CA THR A 176 10.30 -9.62 3.11
C THR A 176 10.09 -11.10 3.41
N GLY A 177 10.99 -11.75 4.16
CA GLY A 177 10.93 -13.20 4.45
C GLY A 177 11.07 -14.09 3.21
N MET A 178 11.60 -13.54 2.10
CA MET A 178 11.70 -14.22 0.80
C MET A 178 13.16 -14.54 0.47
N THR A 179 13.46 -15.80 0.15
CA THR A 179 14.80 -16.30 -0.17
C THR A 179 14.85 -16.86 -1.59
N GLY A 180 15.84 -16.40 -2.37
CA GLY A 180 16.02 -16.76 -3.78
C GLY A 180 15.66 -15.61 -4.74
N PRO A 181 16.09 -15.73 -6.01
CA PRO A 181 15.80 -14.74 -7.04
C PRO A 181 14.32 -14.77 -7.42
N ALA A 182 13.73 -13.61 -7.70
CA ALA A 182 12.39 -13.55 -8.28
C ALA A 182 12.40 -14.19 -9.67
N ALA A 183 11.42 -15.06 -9.97
CA ALA A 183 11.28 -15.65 -11.30
C ALA A 183 11.01 -14.56 -12.37
N PRO A 184 11.40 -14.80 -13.63
CA PRO A 184 11.05 -13.91 -14.74
C PRO A 184 9.53 -13.66 -14.78
N GLY A 185 9.13 -12.40 -15.04
CA GLY A 185 7.72 -12.05 -15.17
C GLY A 185 7.07 -12.44 -16.49
N VAL A 186 7.81 -13.14 -17.37
CA VAL A 186 7.37 -13.55 -18.70
C VAL A 186 7.82 -14.97 -19.04
N ASP A 187 7.05 -15.68 -19.86
CA ASP A 187 7.42 -16.98 -20.43
C ASP A 187 8.24 -16.85 -21.72
N ALA A 188 8.64 -17.99 -22.30
CA ALA A 188 9.42 -18.03 -23.54
C ALA A 188 8.71 -17.43 -24.77
N ALA A 189 7.39 -17.27 -24.72
CA ALA A 189 6.59 -16.62 -25.76
C ALA A 189 6.37 -15.13 -25.48
N GLY A 190 6.92 -14.59 -24.38
CA GLY A 190 6.76 -13.19 -23.97
C GLY A 190 5.43 -12.90 -23.27
N ARG A 191 4.65 -13.93 -22.90
CA ARG A 191 3.41 -13.75 -22.11
C ARG A 191 3.75 -13.55 -20.66
N LEU A 192 3.00 -12.71 -19.96
CA LEU A 192 3.17 -12.49 -18.53
C LEU A 192 2.87 -13.78 -17.77
N VAL A 193 3.69 -14.06 -16.76
CA VAL A 193 3.47 -15.15 -15.81
C VAL A 193 3.49 -14.58 -14.41
N GLY A 194 2.31 -14.34 -13.85
CA GLY A 194 2.13 -13.76 -12.54
C GLY A 194 0.68 -13.51 -12.17
N THR A 195 0.45 -13.39 -10.87
CA THR A 195 -0.84 -12.97 -10.33
C THR A 195 -1.07 -11.48 -10.56
N VAL A 196 -2.34 -11.09 -10.52
CA VAL A 196 -2.79 -9.70 -10.46
C VAL A 196 -3.65 -9.51 -9.23
N ASP A 197 -3.31 -8.48 -8.46
CA ASP A 197 -4.26 -7.85 -7.55
C ASP A 197 -4.95 -6.74 -8.35
N ALA A 198 -6.19 -6.98 -8.73
CA ALA A 198 -6.94 -6.15 -9.67
C ALA A 198 -7.71 -5.01 -8.97
N HIS A 199 -7.63 -4.92 -7.64
CA HIS A 199 -8.35 -3.94 -6.85
C HIS A 199 -7.68 -3.74 -5.47
N ALA A 200 -6.96 -2.63 -5.28
CA ALA A 200 -6.26 -2.32 -4.02
C ALA A 200 -6.11 -0.81 -3.80
N HIS A 201 -6.00 -0.36 -2.54
CA HIS A 201 -5.88 1.06 -2.19
C HIS A 201 -4.57 1.38 -1.42
N PRO A 202 -3.38 1.18 -2.02
CA PRO A 202 -2.10 1.44 -1.34
C PRO A 202 -1.86 2.93 -1.01
N THR A 203 -2.76 3.83 -1.44
CA THR A 203 -2.68 5.27 -1.22
C THR A 203 -3.68 5.80 -0.21
N ALA A 204 -4.39 4.93 0.52
CA ALA A 204 -5.47 5.32 1.42
C ALA A 204 -5.04 6.34 2.51
N ALA A 205 -3.76 6.35 2.90
CA ALA A 205 -3.18 7.36 3.78
C ALA A 205 -3.36 8.80 3.28
N ALA A 206 -3.43 9.02 1.96
CA ALA A 206 -3.72 10.31 1.34
C ALA A 206 -5.20 10.50 0.94
N ALA A 207 -6.03 9.47 1.11
CA ALA A 207 -7.47 9.52 0.88
C ALA A 207 -8.20 10.03 2.13
N PHE A 208 -9.51 10.25 2.01
CA PHE A 208 -10.42 10.60 3.10
C PHE A 208 -9.94 11.79 3.97
N GLY A 209 -9.37 12.81 3.33
CA GLY A 209 -8.82 13.99 4.03
C GLY A 209 -7.48 13.76 4.73
N GLY A 210 -6.85 12.59 4.56
CA GLY A 210 -5.47 12.28 4.99
C GLY A 210 -5.29 11.96 6.48
N ARG A 211 -6.37 11.83 7.24
CA ARG A 211 -6.32 11.58 8.69
C ARG A 211 -7.23 10.46 9.18
N LEU A 212 -8.18 10.02 8.34
CA LEU A 212 -9.04 8.88 8.67
C LEU A 212 -8.23 7.59 8.77
N HIS A 213 -7.27 7.41 7.87
CA HIS A 213 -6.45 6.20 7.79
C HIS A 213 -5.16 6.39 8.59
N CYS A 214 -4.87 5.44 9.48
CA CYS A 214 -3.71 5.43 10.37
C CYS A 214 -2.53 4.70 9.74
N GLY A 215 -1.44 5.42 9.52
CA GLY A 215 -0.21 4.90 8.95
C GLY A 215 -0.06 5.25 7.47
N ASP A 216 1.07 4.83 6.90
CA ASP A 216 1.43 5.11 5.52
C ASP A 216 2.06 3.89 4.84
N ALA A 217 1.75 3.68 3.56
CA ALA A 217 2.40 2.64 2.76
C ALA A 217 3.92 2.84 2.62
N PHE A 218 4.42 4.07 2.83
CA PHE A 218 5.85 4.37 3.00
C PHE A 218 6.04 5.71 3.73
N SER A 219 7.23 5.97 4.28
CA SER A 219 7.55 7.29 4.87
C SER A 219 9.03 7.65 4.70
N PRO A 220 9.37 8.93 4.49
CA PRO A 220 10.73 9.46 4.66
C PRO A 220 11.43 9.00 5.95
N GLY A 221 10.69 8.85 7.04
CA GLY A 221 11.21 8.38 8.33
C GLY A 221 11.40 6.87 8.44
N GLY A 222 11.12 6.14 7.36
CA GLY A 222 11.05 4.68 7.33
C GLY A 222 9.88 4.12 8.15
N VAL A 223 9.93 2.82 8.41
CA VAL A 223 8.86 2.07 9.10
C VAL A 223 8.49 2.64 10.48
N ARG A 224 9.47 3.23 11.18
CA ARG A 224 9.28 3.86 12.51
C ARG A 224 8.29 5.02 12.50
N VAL A 225 8.10 5.65 11.35
CA VAL A 225 7.15 6.75 11.16
C VAL A 225 5.91 6.23 10.45
N ALA A 226 6.10 5.47 9.37
CA ALA A 226 5.01 4.96 8.54
C ALA A 226 4.01 4.11 9.33
N LEU A 227 4.49 3.27 10.26
CA LEU A 227 3.66 2.32 11.00
C LEU A 227 3.64 2.59 12.51
N ALA A 228 3.83 3.84 12.93
CA ALA A 228 3.66 4.23 14.32
C ALA A 228 2.17 4.28 14.71
N GLY A 229 1.85 4.03 15.99
CA GLY A 229 0.47 4.14 16.48
C GLY A 229 -0.14 5.53 16.35
N CYS A 230 -1.45 5.61 16.10
CA CYS A 230 -2.17 6.87 15.91
C CYS A 230 -3.08 7.19 17.10
N ALA A 231 -2.87 8.33 17.75
CA ALA A 231 -3.70 8.74 18.89
C ALA A 231 -5.21 8.84 18.54
N SER A 232 -5.56 9.13 17.29
CA SER A 232 -6.94 9.21 16.79
C SER A 232 -7.69 7.87 16.82
N HIS A 233 -6.97 6.75 16.84
CA HIS A 233 -7.51 5.39 16.82
C HIS A 233 -7.38 4.68 18.19
N ALA A 234 -6.82 5.35 19.19
CA ALA A 234 -6.73 4.81 20.56
C ALA A 234 -8.11 4.56 21.18
N SER A 235 -8.16 3.71 22.21
CA SER A 235 -9.38 3.33 22.94
C SER A 235 -10.36 4.49 23.12
N LEU A 236 -11.61 4.26 22.70
CA LEU A 236 -12.75 5.19 22.76
C LEU A 236 -12.59 6.50 21.99
N ASN A 237 -11.52 6.65 21.21
CA ASN A 237 -11.38 7.77 20.30
C ASN A 237 -12.16 7.52 18.99
N VAL A 238 -12.41 8.58 18.21
CA VAL A 238 -13.34 8.48 17.05
C VAL A 238 -12.87 7.47 16.00
N GLY A 239 -11.55 7.29 15.80
CA GLY A 239 -11.01 6.27 14.90
C GLY A 239 -11.37 4.86 15.37
N ALA A 240 -11.13 4.54 16.66
CA ALA A 240 -11.53 3.25 17.25
C ALA A 240 -13.03 2.99 17.18
N LEU A 241 -13.86 4.03 17.36
CA LEU A 241 -15.32 3.90 17.26
C LEU A 241 -15.78 3.62 15.83
N LEU A 242 -15.20 4.30 14.84
CA LEU A 242 -15.51 4.08 13.44
C LEU A 242 -15.00 2.72 12.96
N GLU A 243 -13.80 2.32 13.37
CA GLU A 243 -13.22 1.00 13.15
C GLU A 243 -14.13 -0.11 13.71
N ALA A 244 -14.69 0.09 14.90
CA ALA A 244 -15.61 -0.88 15.49
C ALA A 244 -16.92 -1.03 14.68
N VAL A 245 -17.38 0.04 14.04
CA VAL A 245 -18.56 0.00 13.15
C VAL A 245 -18.20 -0.64 11.80
N ALA A 246 -17.05 -0.31 11.23
CA ALA A 246 -16.65 -0.76 9.90
C ALA A 246 -16.10 -2.20 9.91
N GLY A 247 -15.18 -2.51 10.83
CA GLY A 247 -14.45 -3.78 10.93
C GLY A 247 -14.81 -4.66 12.13
N GLY A 248 -15.72 -4.21 13.00
CA GLY A 248 -16.16 -5.00 14.16
C GLY A 248 -15.09 -5.15 15.26
N THR A 249 -14.12 -4.23 15.33
CA THR A 249 -13.07 -4.22 16.36
C THR A 249 -13.61 -3.80 17.74
N ASP A 250 -12.84 -4.05 18.81
CA ASP A 250 -13.19 -3.61 20.17
C ASP A 250 -12.71 -2.17 20.40
N ALA A 251 -13.62 -1.20 20.25
CA ALA A 251 -13.32 0.22 20.46
C ALA A 251 -12.80 0.54 21.88
N VAL A 252 -13.05 -0.29 22.89
CA VAL A 252 -12.57 -0.07 24.26
C VAL A 252 -11.14 -0.59 24.44
N ARG A 253 -10.71 -1.53 23.61
CA ARG A 253 -9.40 -2.21 23.69
C ARG A 253 -8.50 -1.95 22.49
N SER A 254 -8.52 -0.73 21.96
CA SER A 254 -7.53 -0.28 20.97
C SER A 254 -6.31 0.35 21.65
N ARG A 255 -5.18 -0.36 21.66
CA ARG A 255 -3.91 0.12 22.24
C ARG A 255 -3.10 0.96 21.26
N GLU A 256 -3.39 0.88 19.97
CA GLU A 256 -2.64 1.51 18.88
C GLU A 256 -1.17 1.08 18.86
N ASP A 257 -0.91 -0.15 19.29
CA ASP A 257 0.43 -0.70 19.35
C ASP A 257 0.88 -1.15 17.96
N GLY A 258 1.43 -0.19 17.19
CA GLY A 258 2.09 -0.41 15.90
C GLY A 258 3.58 -0.73 16.05
N TRP A 259 4.43 -0.17 15.19
CA TRP A 259 5.87 -0.40 15.24
C TRP A 259 6.49 -0.08 16.63
N PRO A 260 7.43 -0.90 17.15
CA PRO A 260 8.01 -2.12 16.57
C PRO A 260 7.31 -3.42 16.98
N THR A 261 6.38 -3.37 17.92
CA THR A 261 5.81 -4.55 18.58
C THR A 261 4.62 -5.13 17.84
N PHE A 262 3.83 -4.28 17.18
CA PHE A 262 2.60 -4.65 16.47
C PHE A 262 1.67 -5.49 17.36
N GLY A 263 1.54 -5.13 18.63
CA GLY A 263 0.72 -5.88 19.59
C GLY A 263 -0.78 -5.68 19.40
N ASP A 264 -1.18 -4.75 18.54
CA ASP A 264 -2.58 -4.39 18.31
C ASP A 264 -2.95 -4.40 16.83
N TRP A 265 -2.26 -3.62 15.98
CA TRP A 265 -2.52 -3.55 14.55
C TRP A 265 -1.23 -3.85 13.76
N PRO A 266 -1.32 -4.21 12.46
CA PRO A 266 -2.53 -4.48 11.71
C PRO A 266 -3.13 -5.86 12.01
N GLN A 267 -4.45 -5.98 11.86
CA GLN A 267 -5.22 -7.24 11.86
C GLN A 267 -6.05 -7.32 10.58
N HIS A 268 -6.56 -8.51 10.25
CA HIS A 268 -7.40 -8.70 9.05
C HIS A 268 -8.67 -7.83 9.02
N ASN A 269 -9.08 -7.27 10.17
CA ASN A 269 -10.24 -6.39 10.31
C ASN A 269 -9.89 -4.96 10.82
N SER A 270 -8.62 -4.54 10.73
CA SER A 270 -8.17 -3.17 11.00
C SER A 270 -8.28 -2.31 9.74
N LEU A 271 -9.51 -1.96 9.36
CA LEU A 271 -9.87 -1.31 8.11
C LEU A 271 -9.43 0.17 8.01
N LEU A 272 -9.21 0.83 9.14
CA LEU A 272 -8.69 2.21 9.18
C LEU A 272 -7.18 2.26 9.44
N HIS A 273 -6.47 1.14 9.49
CA HIS A 273 -5.01 1.10 9.63
C HIS A 273 -4.33 0.73 8.31
N GLU A 274 -3.08 1.13 8.17
CA GLU A 274 -2.26 0.78 7.02
C GLU A 274 -1.88 -0.71 7.02
N GLN A 275 -2.27 -1.39 5.95
CA GLN A 275 -1.98 -2.80 5.72
C GLN A 275 -1.09 -3.03 4.49
N ALA A 276 -0.86 -2.02 3.66
CA ALA A 276 -0.15 -2.08 2.38
C ALA A 276 1.23 -1.40 2.39
N TYR A 277 1.93 -1.44 3.53
CA TYR A 277 3.33 -1.01 3.62
C TYR A 277 4.19 -1.65 2.51
N HIS A 278 5.05 -0.87 1.84
CA HIS A 278 5.68 -1.23 0.58
C HIS A 278 6.48 -2.54 0.62
N ARG A 279 7.03 -2.90 1.78
CA ARG A 279 7.76 -4.16 1.98
C ARG A 279 6.84 -5.38 2.00
N GLY A 280 5.57 -5.22 2.35
CA GLY A 280 4.51 -6.22 2.15
C GLY A 280 4.20 -6.41 0.65
N ILE A 281 4.05 -5.31 -0.10
CA ILE A 281 3.87 -5.36 -1.56
C ILE A 281 5.08 -6.00 -2.24
N GLU A 282 6.30 -5.70 -1.80
CA GLU A 282 7.53 -6.32 -2.30
C GLU A 282 7.50 -7.85 -2.09
N ARG A 283 7.05 -8.31 -0.92
CA ARG A 283 6.89 -9.74 -0.63
C ARG A 283 5.92 -10.39 -1.62
N ALA A 284 4.76 -9.77 -1.87
CA ALA A 284 3.78 -10.30 -2.82
C ALA A 284 4.33 -10.35 -4.27
N TRP A 285 5.04 -9.31 -4.71
CA TRP A 285 5.76 -9.30 -6.00
C TRP A 285 6.80 -10.43 -6.09
N ARG A 286 7.64 -10.60 -5.07
CA ARG A 286 8.60 -11.72 -5.02
C ARG A 286 7.91 -13.09 -5.00
N GLY A 287 6.72 -13.17 -4.40
CA GLY A 287 5.85 -14.35 -4.37
C GLY A 287 5.22 -14.73 -5.71
N GLY A 288 5.11 -13.80 -6.66
CA GLY A 288 4.61 -14.07 -8.01
C GLY A 288 3.67 -13.03 -8.59
N GLN A 289 3.34 -11.96 -7.86
CA GLN A 289 2.51 -10.88 -8.38
C GLN A 289 3.27 -10.05 -9.42
N ARG A 290 2.64 -9.74 -10.54
CA ARG A 290 3.24 -8.93 -11.63
C ARG A 290 2.45 -7.68 -11.97
N VAL A 291 1.16 -7.67 -11.65
CA VAL A 291 0.29 -6.49 -11.82
C VAL A 291 -0.38 -6.15 -10.49
N LEU A 292 -0.40 -4.87 -10.16
CA LEU A 292 -1.17 -4.28 -9.07
C LEU A 292 -2.02 -3.16 -9.66
N ASN A 293 -3.33 -3.22 -9.53
CA ASN A 293 -4.21 -2.11 -9.85
C ASN A 293 -4.42 -1.27 -8.59
N ALA A 294 -3.71 -0.14 -8.50
CA ALA A 294 -3.82 0.82 -7.42
C ALA A 294 -4.97 1.79 -7.71
N LEU A 295 -6.08 1.63 -7.00
CA LEU A 295 -7.27 2.46 -7.11
C LEU A 295 -7.16 3.67 -6.19
N LEU A 296 -7.16 4.85 -6.80
CA LEU A 296 -7.29 6.11 -6.10
C LEU A 296 -8.74 6.20 -5.56
N VAL A 297 -8.89 6.24 -4.24
CA VAL A 297 -10.21 6.13 -3.58
C VAL A 297 -10.61 7.44 -2.93
N ALA A 298 -11.88 7.82 -3.06
CA ALA A 298 -12.41 8.96 -2.34
C ALA A 298 -13.89 8.82 -2.00
N ASN A 299 -14.26 9.38 -0.85
CA ASN A 299 -15.64 9.56 -0.45
C ASN A 299 -15.77 10.85 0.36
N ARG A 300 -16.37 11.88 -0.24
CA ARG A 300 -16.52 13.21 0.39
C ARG A 300 -17.30 13.14 1.70
N VAL A 301 -18.37 12.35 1.75
CA VAL A 301 -19.23 12.27 2.96
C VAL A 301 -18.46 11.66 4.12
N ILE A 302 -17.73 10.57 3.91
CA ILE A 302 -16.89 9.96 4.95
C ILE A 302 -15.83 10.97 5.43
N CYS A 303 -15.18 11.65 4.49
CA CYS A 303 -14.18 12.69 4.81
C CYS A 303 -14.77 13.85 5.64
N GLU A 304 -15.97 14.34 5.29
CA GLU A 304 -16.62 15.45 5.99
C GLU A 304 -17.14 15.08 7.38
N LEU A 305 -17.54 13.81 7.58
CA LEU A 305 -17.99 13.31 8.88
C LEU A 305 -16.83 13.05 9.85
N TYR A 306 -15.63 12.78 9.33
CA TYR A 306 -14.45 12.58 10.18
C TYR A 306 -13.89 13.92 10.67
N PRO A 307 -13.65 14.10 11.99
CA PRO A 307 -13.38 15.42 12.55
C PRO A 307 -11.97 15.98 12.27
N TRP A 308 -11.02 15.15 11.82
CA TRP A 308 -9.65 15.58 11.52
C TRP A 308 -9.33 15.39 10.06
N ARG A 309 -8.62 16.36 9.47
CA ARG A 309 -8.20 16.30 8.07
C ARG A 309 -7.00 17.21 7.87
N ASP A 310 -6.08 16.77 7.03
CA ASP A 310 -4.95 17.56 6.54
C ASP A 310 -5.23 18.15 5.16
N THR A 311 -6.13 17.51 4.41
CA THR A 311 -6.45 17.87 3.03
C THR A 311 -7.96 18.07 2.83
N SER A 312 -8.31 18.54 1.64
CA SER A 312 -9.69 18.79 1.22
C SER A 312 -10.51 17.51 1.11
N CYS A 313 -11.83 17.63 1.32
CA CYS A 313 -12.77 16.56 1.04
C CYS A 313 -13.29 16.57 -0.40
N ASP A 314 -12.86 17.52 -1.25
CA ASP A 314 -13.11 17.45 -2.68
C ASP A 314 -12.48 16.16 -3.24
N GLU A 315 -13.29 15.31 -3.87
CA GLU A 315 -12.81 14.00 -4.35
C GLU A 315 -11.75 14.18 -5.43
N GLY A 316 -11.86 15.17 -6.32
CA GLY A 316 -10.84 15.46 -7.33
C GLY A 316 -9.48 15.82 -6.74
N GLU A 317 -9.45 16.67 -5.71
CA GLU A 317 -8.22 17.00 -4.98
C GLU A 317 -7.62 15.78 -4.24
N GLN A 318 -8.46 14.91 -3.67
CA GLN A 318 -8.00 13.66 -3.05
C GLN A 318 -7.39 12.70 -4.09
N LEU A 319 -7.98 12.57 -5.28
CA LEU A 319 -7.42 11.74 -6.36
C LEU A 319 -6.04 12.29 -6.80
N ARG A 320 -5.88 13.61 -6.94
CA ARG A 320 -4.57 14.22 -7.27
C ARG A 320 -3.52 13.94 -6.20
N ALA A 321 -3.89 14.05 -4.92
CA ALA A 321 -2.98 13.79 -3.81
C ALA A 321 -2.47 12.34 -3.83
N GLN A 322 -3.36 11.38 -4.06
CA GLN A 322 -3.00 9.97 -4.16
C GLN A 322 -2.18 9.65 -5.42
N ALA A 323 -2.46 10.28 -6.56
CA ALA A 323 -1.64 10.14 -7.76
C ALA A 323 -0.19 10.62 -7.51
N ALA A 324 -0.02 11.74 -6.78
CA ALA A 324 1.29 12.22 -6.35
C ALA A 324 1.94 11.29 -5.31
N TYR A 325 1.14 10.68 -4.43
CA TYR A 325 1.60 9.68 -3.46
C TYR A 325 2.24 8.48 -4.17
N LEU A 326 1.60 7.93 -5.22
CA LEU A 326 2.15 6.82 -6.00
C LEU A 326 3.50 7.15 -6.66
N VAL A 327 3.64 8.35 -7.21
CA VAL A 327 4.92 8.82 -7.76
C VAL A 327 5.97 8.92 -6.66
N SER A 328 5.59 9.42 -5.49
CA SER A 328 6.49 9.56 -4.33
C SER A 328 6.92 8.21 -3.79
N MET A 329 6.01 7.22 -3.77
CA MET A 329 6.30 5.84 -3.39
C MET A 329 7.27 5.19 -4.38
N GLN A 330 7.07 5.38 -5.69
CA GLN A 330 8.01 4.91 -6.71
C GLN A 330 9.41 5.54 -6.53
N ASP A 331 9.48 6.85 -6.31
CA ASP A 331 10.75 7.55 -6.10
C ASP A 331 11.42 7.11 -4.78
N HIS A 332 10.65 6.82 -3.73
CA HIS A 332 11.16 6.23 -2.48
C HIS A 332 11.76 4.85 -2.70
N VAL A 333 11.05 3.95 -3.39
CA VAL A 333 11.55 2.61 -3.74
C VAL A 333 12.78 2.72 -4.64
N ASP A 334 12.79 3.63 -5.63
CA ASP A 334 13.96 3.88 -6.48
C ASP A 334 15.17 4.33 -5.65
N ALA A 335 14.99 5.26 -4.71
CA ALA A 335 16.06 5.76 -3.86
C ALA A 335 16.70 4.64 -3.01
N GLN A 336 15.89 3.72 -2.49
CA GLN A 336 16.35 2.54 -1.73
C GLN A 336 17.01 1.45 -2.59
N HIS A 337 16.96 1.56 -3.92
CA HIS A 337 17.43 0.54 -4.85
C HIS A 337 18.47 1.06 -5.84
N GLY A 338 19.20 2.12 -5.47
CA GLY A 338 20.30 2.66 -6.28
C GLY A 338 19.91 3.82 -7.21
N GLY A 339 18.82 4.51 -6.89
CA GLY A 339 18.45 5.78 -7.50
C GLY A 339 17.44 5.66 -8.63
N ARG A 340 17.24 6.75 -9.36
CA ARG A 340 16.11 6.90 -10.28
C ARG A 340 16.09 5.75 -11.29
N GLY A 341 14.96 5.09 -11.33
CA GLY A 341 14.67 4.04 -12.28
C GLY A 341 15.05 2.62 -11.85
N LYS A 342 15.70 2.45 -10.70
CA LYS A 342 16.32 1.18 -10.31
C LYS A 342 15.44 0.30 -9.42
N GLY A 343 14.42 0.86 -8.79
CA GLY A 343 13.46 0.15 -7.94
C GLY A 343 12.56 -0.83 -8.68
N TRP A 344 11.92 -1.71 -7.92
CA TRP A 344 11.05 -2.80 -8.40
C TRP A 344 9.59 -2.38 -8.63
N PHE A 345 9.13 -1.29 -8.02
CA PHE A 345 7.76 -0.77 -8.14
C PHE A 345 7.69 0.24 -9.29
N ARG A 346 6.85 0.01 -10.32
CA ARG A 346 6.79 0.91 -11.49
C ARG A 346 5.36 1.20 -11.93
N LEU A 347 5.04 2.49 -12.06
CA LEU A 347 3.76 2.93 -12.60
C LEU A 347 3.68 2.62 -14.11
N ALA A 348 2.58 1.99 -14.51
CA ALA A 348 2.28 1.62 -15.88
C ALA A 348 1.09 2.44 -16.39
N ARG A 349 1.30 3.25 -17.43
CA ARG A 349 0.27 4.14 -18.01
C ARG A 349 -0.43 3.51 -19.21
N THR A 350 0.17 2.46 -19.77
CA THR A 350 -0.31 1.75 -20.95
C THR A 350 -0.12 0.24 -20.79
N PRO A 351 -0.84 -0.61 -21.55
CA PRO A 351 -0.57 -2.04 -21.55
C PRO A 351 0.87 -2.39 -21.98
N ALA A 352 1.44 -1.61 -22.91
CA ALA A 352 2.84 -1.76 -23.32
C ALA A 352 3.83 -1.49 -22.17
N ASP A 353 3.52 -0.55 -21.27
CA ASP A 353 4.30 -0.36 -20.05
C ASP A 353 4.22 -1.59 -19.15
N VAL A 354 3.02 -2.17 -18.96
CA VAL A 354 2.83 -3.39 -18.15
C VAL A 354 3.73 -4.51 -18.67
N ARG A 355 3.70 -4.77 -19.98
CA ARG A 355 4.54 -5.76 -20.66
C ARG A 355 6.03 -5.51 -20.40
N ARG A 356 6.50 -4.28 -20.65
CA ARG A 356 7.91 -3.90 -20.48
C ARG A 356 8.36 -4.05 -19.02
N ILE A 357 7.57 -3.55 -18.08
CA ILE A 357 7.90 -3.58 -16.65
C ILE A 357 7.96 -5.03 -16.14
N ALA A 358 6.98 -5.87 -16.50
CA ALA A 358 6.98 -7.27 -16.10
C ALA A 358 8.16 -8.05 -16.73
N ALA A 359 8.53 -7.75 -17.98
CA ALA A 359 9.70 -8.32 -18.64
C ALA A 359 11.02 -7.91 -17.97
N ASP A 360 11.10 -6.69 -17.43
CA ASP A 360 12.23 -6.21 -16.60
C ASP A 360 12.25 -6.88 -15.20
N GLY A 361 11.31 -7.80 -14.93
CA GLY A 361 11.17 -8.50 -13.65
C GLY A 361 10.53 -7.67 -12.55
N LYS A 362 9.97 -6.49 -12.86
CA LYS A 362 9.44 -5.51 -11.90
C LYS A 362 7.92 -5.66 -11.72
N LEU A 363 7.37 -5.04 -10.67
CA LEU A 363 5.93 -4.94 -10.47
C LEU A 363 5.36 -3.81 -11.32
N ALA A 364 4.42 -4.13 -12.21
CA ALA A 364 3.65 -3.14 -12.95
C ALA A 364 2.46 -2.68 -12.12
N VAL A 365 2.34 -1.37 -11.93
CA VAL A 365 1.30 -0.75 -11.10
C VAL A 365 0.42 0.10 -12.01
N THR A 366 -0.78 -0.38 -12.32
CA THR A 366 -1.78 0.40 -13.05
C THR A 366 -2.53 1.29 -12.07
N ILE A 367 -3.05 2.43 -12.55
CA ILE A 367 -3.78 3.39 -11.72
C ILE A 367 -5.25 3.33 -12.12
N GLY A 368 -6.15 3.06 -11.20
CA GLY A 368 -7.59 3.20 -11.42
C GLY A 368 -8.20 4.27 -10.51
N VAL A 369 -9.49 4.54 -10.67
CA VAL A 369 -10.24 5.45 -9.78
C VAL A 369 -11.53 4.81 -9.29
N GLU A 370 -11.76 4.89 -7.99
CA GLU A 370 -12.99 4.47 -7.34
C GLU A 370 -13.51 5.56 -6.40
N SER A 371 -14.50 6.31 -6.89
CA SER A 371 -14.96 7.55 -6.26
C SER A 371 -16.48 7.59 -6.30
N SER A 372 -17.12 8.07 -5.24
CA SER A 372 -18.60 8.13 -5.20
C SER A 372 -19.15 9.31 -6.01
N GLU A 373 -18.41 10.41 -6.06
CA GLU A 373 -18.76 11.66 -6.73
C GLU A 373 -17.68 12.02 -7.78
N LEU A 374 -17.35 11.07 -8.66
CA LEU A 374 -16.34 11.23 -9.71
C LEU A 374 -16.55 12.55 -10.51
N PHE A 375 -15.48 13.35 -10.63
CA PHE A 375 -15.50 14.70 -11.23
C PHE A 375 -16.33 15.75 -10.47
N GLY A 376 -16.62 15.50 -9.19
CA GLY A 376 -17.61 16.27 -8.42
C GLY A 376 -19.05 16.02 -8.90
N CYS A 377 -19.26 15.00 -9.75
CA CYS A 377 -20.53 14.74 -10.39
C CYS A 377 -21.48 13.93 -9.51
N ARG A 378 -21.84 14.51 -8.38
CA ARG A 378 -22.96 14.03 -7.57
C ARG A 378 -24.30 14.46 -8.16
N GLU A 379 -25.35 13.85 -7.64
CA GLU A 379 -26.73 14.23 -7.89
C GLU A 379 -27.29 14.79 -6.58
N VAL A 380 -28.02 15.91 -6.60
CA VAL A 380 -28.79 16.37 -5.42
C VAL A 380 -30.22 16.74 -5.80
N GLY A 381 -31.20 16.01 -5.26
CA GLY A 381 -32.64 16.24 -5.48
C GLY A 381 -33.16 15.87 -6.87
N GLY A 382 -32.63 14.81 -7.49
CA GLY A 382 -32.85 14.39 -8.87
C GLY A 382 -32.01 15.13 -9.92
N ALA A 383 -31.14 16.06 -9.53
CA ALA A 383 -30.44 16.95 -10.46
C ALA A 383 -28.92 16.76 -10.41
N PRO A 384 -28.24 16.51 -11.55
CA PRO A 384 -26.78 16.38 -11.58
C PRO A 384 -26.11 17.72 -11.24
N ARG A 385 -24.94 17.64 -10.60
CA ARG A 385 -24.10 18.80 -10.25
C ARG A 385 -22.91 19.00 -11.18
N CYS A 386 -22.88 18.27 -12.29
CA CYS A 386 -21.92 18.45 -13.37
C CYS A 386 -22.62 18.39 -14.74
N THR A 387 -21.85 18.69 -15.78
CA THR A 387 -22.23 18.63 -17.18
C THR A 387 -21.41 17.60 -17.95
N ALA A 388 -21.82 17.29 -19.19
CA ALA A 388 -21.02 16.45 -20.09
C ALA A 388 -19.61 17.02 -20.34
N ALA A 389 -19.47 18.35 -20.36
CA ALA A 389 -18.17 19.01 -20.52
C ALA A 389 -17.25 18.78 -19.31
N ASP A 390 -17.82 18.78 -18.10
CA ASP A 390 -17.07 18.47 -16.87
C ASP A 390 -16.60 17.00 -16.88
N VAL A 391 -17.44 16.08 -17.39
CA VAL A 391 -17.06 14.68 -17.60
C VAL A 391 -15.90 14.55 -18.58
N ASP A 392 -15.97 15.23 -19.73
CA ASP A 392 -14.90 15.19 -20.73
C ASP A 392 -13.58 15.77 -20.20
N ALA A 393 -13.64 16.87 -19.45
CA ALA A 393 -12.49 17.49 -18.80
C ALA A 393 -11.90 16.57 -17.72
N GLY A 394 -12.77 15.96 -16.89
CA GLY A 394 -12.39 15.00 -15.87
C GLY A 394 -11.69 13.78 -16.45
N LEU A 395 -12.22 13.18 -17.52
CA LEU A 395 -11.59 12.07 -18.22
C LEU A 395 -10.22 12.46 -18.82
N ALA A 396 -10.08 13.68 -19.32
CA ALA A 396 -8.79 14.18 -19.80
C ALA A 396 -7.77 14.33 -18.66
N GLU A 397 -8.22 14.78 -17.48
CA GLU A 397 -7.39 14.84 -16.28
C GLU A 397 -6.97 13.45 -15.79
N LEU A 398 -7.89 12.49 -15.71
CA LEU A 398 -7.57 11.10 -15.37
C LEU A 398 -6.53 10.51 -16.34
N ALA A 399 -6.69 10.75 -17.64
CA ALA A 399 -5.71 10.32 -18.65
C ALA A 399 -4.32 10.96 -18.43
N ALA A 400 -4.26 12.25 -18.07
CA ALA A 400 -3.01 12.93 -17.74
C ALA A 400 -2.34 12.34 -16.49
N MET A 401 -3.13 11.89 -15.50
CA MET A 401 -2.63 11.16 -14.34
C MET A 401 -2.16 9.74 -14.68
N GLY A 402 -2.56 9.19 -15.83
CA GLY A 402 -2.21 7.84 -16.27
C GLY A 402 -3.20 6.77 -15.80
N VAL A 403 -4.43 7.18 -15.48
CA VAL A 403 -5.50 6.28 -15.06
C VAL A 403 -5.91 5.36 -16.21
N SER A 404 -5.89 4.05 -15.96
CA SER A 404 -6.25 2.99 -16.91
C SER A 404 -7.73 2.65 -16.91
N GLY A 405 -8.42 2.85 -15.79
CA GLY A 405 -9.81 2.47 -15.61
C GLY A 405 -10.51 3.21 -14.48
N LEU A 406 -11.84 3.14 -14.45
CA LEU A 406 -12.66 3.84 -13.46
C LEU A 406 -13.91 3.04 -13.10
N TYR A 407 -14.43 3.34 -11.91
CA TYR A 407 -15.76 2.97 -11.44
C TYR A 407 -16.70 4.14 -11.71
N PRO A 408 -17.68 4.03 -12.64
CA PRO A 408 -18.68 5.08 -12.87
C PRO A 408 -19.59 5.34 -11.66
N VAL A 409 -19.86 4.28 -10.88
CA VAL A 409 -20.67 4.32 -9.67
C VAL A 409 -19.94 3.51 -8.60
N HIS A 410 -19.88 4.04 -7.38
CA HIS A 410 -19.31 3.37 -6.21
C HIS A 410 -20.39 3.23 -5.13
N LYS A 411 -20.18 3.71 -3.90
CA LYS A 411 -21.08 3.46 -2.76
C LYS A 411 -22.40 4.24 -2.75
N PHE A 412 -22.51 5.32 -3.52
CA PHE A 412 -23.72 6.16 -3.56
C PHE A 412 -24.35 6.17 -4.95
N ASP A 413 -25.66 6.38 -5.00
CA ASP A 413 -26.29 6.87 -6.22
C ASP A 413 -25.64 8.20 -6.59
N ASN A 414 -25.33 8.40 -7.86
CA ASN A 414 -24.72 9.63 -8.33
C ASN A 414 -25.34 10.09 -9.66
N ALA A 415 -24.74 11.11 -10.28
CA ALA A 415 -25.27 11.65 -11.52
C ALA A 415 -25.16 10.67 -12.72
N PHE A 416 -24.37 9.60 -12.59
CA PHE A 416 -24.15 8.61 -13.65
C PHE A 416 -25.09 7.42 -13.55
N GLY A 417 -25.42 6.94 -12.36
CA GLY A 417 -26.34 5.82 -12.19
C GLY A 417 -26.63 5.43 -10.74
N GLY A 418 -27.42 4.37 -10.61
CA GLY A 418 -27.72 3.76 -9.31
C GLY A 418 -26.66 2.76 -8.86
N THR A 419 -26.36 2.75 -7.56
CA THR A 419 -25.41 1.83 -6.92
C THR A 419 -26.03 0.48 -6.56
N ARG A 420 -25.20 -0.56 -6.47
CA ARG A 420 -25.53 -1.83 -5.83
C ARG A 420 -25.44 -1.63 -4.33
N PHE A 421 -26.55 -1.89 -3.63
CA PHE A 421 -26.61 -1.65 -2.20
C PHE A 421 -25.57 -2.46 -1.41
N ASP A 422 -24.97 -1.84 -0.40
CA ASP A 422 -24.26 -2.56 0.66
C ASP A 422 -25.28 -3.22 1.60
N ALA A 423 -25.02 -4.44 2.10
CA ALA A 423 -25.96 -5.19 2.94
C ALA A 423 -25.75 -4.94 4.45
N GLY A 424 -26.74 -5.31 5.26
CA GLY A 424 -26.60 -5.35 6.73
C GLY A 424 -26.34 -4.00 7.40
N GLY A 425 -25.66 -4.03 8.55
CA GLY A 425 -25.29 -2.84 9.33
C GLY A 425 -24.42 -1.83 8.55
N PRO A 426 -23.36 -2.27 7.84
CA PRO A 426 -22.60 -1.39 6.95
C PRO A 426 -23.48 -0.75 5.87
N GLY A 427 -24.40 -1.52 5.26
CA GLY A 427 -25.39 -1.02 4.32
C GLY A 427 -26.26 0.12 4.85
N ALA A 428 -26.71 0.00 6.10
CA ALA A 428 -27.45 1.06 6.76
C ALA A 428 -26.64 2.36 6.90
N ALA A 429 -25.36 2.25 7.29
CA ALA A 429 -24.47 3.40 7.40
C ALA A 429 -24.19 4.04 6.03
N VAL A 430 -23.93 3.23 5.00
CA VAL A 430 -23.73 3.71 3.63
C VAL A 430 -24.98 4.42 3.10
N ASN A 431 -26.18 3.92 3.39
CA ASN A 431 -27.43 4.57 2.98
C ASN A 431 -27.64 5.94 3.67
N VAL A 432 -27.17 6.15 4.90
CA VAL A 432 -27.10 7.49 5.51
C VAL A 432 -26.14 8.38 4.71
N GLY A 433 -24.99 7.85 4.33
CA GLY A 433 -24.05 8.54 3.44
C GLY A 433 -24.70 8.93 2.11
N ASN A 434 -25.49 8.03 1.52
CA ASN A 434 -26.27 8.30 0.32
C ASN A 434 -27.26 9.45 0.53
N LEU A 435 -28.00 9.46 1.64
CA LEU A 435 -28.88 10.58 1.98
C LEU A 435 -28.14 11.91 2.11
N LEU A 436 -26.99 11.92 2.76
CA LEU A 436 -26.18 13.14 2.94
C LEU A 436 -25.55 13.63 1.62
N SER A 437 -25.18 12.71 0.73
CA SER A 437 -24.65 13.03 -0.60
C SER A 437 -25.74 13.55 -1.54
N THR A 438 -26.87 12.81 -1.63
CA THR A 438 -27.88 12.94 -2.69
C THR A 438 -29.14 13.69 -2.28
N GLY A 439 -29.39 13.82 -0.98
CA GLY A 439 -30.65 14.32 -0.42
C GLY A 439 -31.78 13.29 -0.43
N HIS A 440 -31.54 12.03 -0.81
CA HIS A 440 -32.53 10.96 -0.72
C HIS A 440 -31.93 9.63 -0.24
N TRP A 441 -32.78 8.77 0.33
CA TRP A 441 -32.40 7.37 0.59
C TRP A 441 -32.32 6.59 -0.72
N TRP A 442 -31.66 5.43 -0.70
CA TRP A 442 -31.81 4.47 -1.78
C TRP A 442 -33.29 4.13 -2.03
N THR A 443 -33.63 3.95 -3.30
CA THR A 443 -34.96 3.57 -3.73
C THR A 443 -34.90 2.19 -4.36
N ALA A 444 -35.62 1.23 -3.78
CA ALA A 444 -35.61 -0.15 -4.26
C ALA A 444 -37.02 -0.64 -4.61
N GLU A 445 -37.10 -1.52 -5.60
CA GLU A 445 -38.29 -2.29 -5.94
C GLU A 445 -38.00 -3.78 -5.95
N SER A 446 -39.02 -4.62 -5.78
CA SER A 446 -38.87 -6.07 -5.99
C SER A 446 -38.57 -6.34 -7.47
N CYS A 447 -37.61 -7.22 -7.73
CA CYS A 447 -37.26 -7.62 -9.09
C CYS A 447 -37.06 -9.14 -9.19
N THR A 448 -37.08 -9.64 -10.42
CA THR A 448 -36.82 -11.05 -10.74
C THR A 448 -35.55 -11.18 -11.54
N GLY A 449 -34.79 -12.24 -11.32
CA GLY A 449 -33.50 -12.46 -11.98
C GLY A 449 -32.37 -11.77 -11.22
N PRO A 450 -31.40 -11.16 -11.92
CA PRO A 450 -30.30 -10.43 -11.29
C PRO A 450 -30.81 -9.39 -10.30
N ALA A 451 -30.18 -9.30 -9.13
CA ALA A 451 -30.66 -8.45 -8.04
C ALA A 451 -29.51 -7.75 -7.31
N ASP A 452 -29.83 -6.61 -6.69
CA ASP A 452 -28.95 -5.92 -5.76
C ASP A 452 -29.01 -6.58 -4.37
N ASN A 453 -28.07 -6.23 -3.49
CA ASN A 453 -28.07 -6.81 -2.15
C ASN A 453 -29.29 -6.32 -1.36
N THR A 454 -29.92 -7.25 -0.65
CA THR A 454 -31.14 -6.97 0.11
C THR A 454 -30.90 -5.97 1.25
N GLN A 455 -31.82 -5.04 1.43
CA GLN A 455 -31.85 -4.15 2.57
C GLN A 455 -32.80 -4.68 3.66
N PRO A 456 -32.52 -4.50 4.95
CA PRO A 456 -33.45 -4.87 6.01
C PRO A 456 -34.78 -4.10 5.88
N LEU A 457 -35.90 -4.79 6.11
CA LEU A 457 -37.28 -4.25 6.01
C LEU A 457 -37.50 -3.02 6.91
N VAL A 458 -36.92 -3.04 8.11
CA VAL A 458 -36.71 -1.90 9.02
C VAL A 458 -35.29 -2.10 9.55
N SER A 459 -34.41 -1.11 9.39
CA SER A 459 -33.05 -1.25 9.88
C SER A 459 -32.98 -0.87 11.36
N ASP A 460 -33.07 -1.87 12.24
CA ASP A 460 -32.82 -1.69 13.68
C ASP A 460 -31.40 -1.14 13.93
N ASP A 461 -30.44 -1.51 13.07
CA ASP A 461 -29.08 -0.99 13.11
C ASP A 461 -29.00 0.48 12.70
N LEU A 462 -29.74 0.91 11.68
CA LEU A 462 -29.90 2.33 11.33
C LEU A 462 -30.56 3.09 12.48
N ALA A 463 -31.63 2.53 13.05
CA ALA A 463 -32.33 3.13 14.18
C ALA A 463 -31.43 3.23 15.42
N ARG A 464 -30.54 2.26 15.67
CA ARG A 464 -29.54 2.30 16.74
C ARG A 464 -28.42 3.30 16.46
N LEU A 465 -27.87 3.31 15.24
CA LEU A 465 -26.84 4.25 14.79
C LEU A 465 -27.32 5.70 14.98
N LEU A 466 -28.55 6.00 14.59
CA LEU A 466 -29.15 7.33 14.73
C LEU A 466 -29.52 7.70 16.16
N ARG A 467 -29.82 6.71 17.03
CA ARG A 467 -30.15 6.94 18.44
C ARG A 467 -28.91 7.11 19.32
N LEU A 468 -27.79 6.49 18.96
CA LEU A 468 -26.57 6.43 19.77
C LEU A 468 -25.40 7.24 19.17
N GLY A 469 -25.46 7.63 17.90
CA GLY A 469 -24.42 8.35 17.19
C GLY A 469 -24.62 9.87 17.14
N PRO A 470 -23.56 10.65 16.82
CA PRO A 470 -23.62 12.12 16.74
C PRO A 470 -24.25 12.64 15.43
N LEU A 471 -24.89 11.78 14.63
CA LEU A 471 -25.40 12.13 13.30
C LEU A 471 -26.82 12.69 13.39
N GLU A 472 -26.96 14.00 13.16
CA GLU A 472 -28.27 14.62 12.94
C GLU A 472 -28.73 14.38 11.49
N LEU A 473 -29.87 13.72 11.32
CA LEU A 473 -30.48 13.59 9.99
C LEU A 473 -30.98 14.95 9.49
N PRO A 474 -31.01 15.17 8.15
CA PRO A 474 -31.70 16.30 7.57
C PRO A 474 -33.14 16.41 8.09
N ALA A 475 -33.58 17.64 8.40
CA ALA A 475 -34.91 17.89 8.94
C ALA A 475 -36.00 17.29 8.03
N GLY A 476 -36.88 16.46 8.60
CA GLY A 476 -37.97 15.80 7.87
C GLY A 476 -37.60 14.46 7.22
N ALA A 477 -36.40 13.92 7.42
CA ALA A 477 -36.03 12.60 6.92
C ALA A 477 -36.90 11.49 7.53
N VAL A 478 -37.59 10.73 6.68
CA VAL A 478 -38.35 9.53 7.05
C VAL A 478 -37.54 8.29 6.65
N LEU A 479 -37.39 7.32 7.55
CA LEU A 479 -36.64 6.10 7.28
C LEU A 479 -37.31 5.26 6.17
N PRO A 480 -36.54 4.73 5.21
CA PRO A 480 -37.08 3.92 4.12
C PRO A 480 -37.52 2.55 4.62
N VAL A 481 -38.55 2.00 3.98
CA VAL A 481 -38.98 0.61 4.13
C VAL A 481 -38.77 -0.09 2.80
N TYR A 482 -38.00 -1.17 2.81
CA TYR A 482 -37.63 -1.88 1.59
C TYR A 482 -38.48 -3.16 1.41
N PRO A 483 -38.75 -3.56 0.16
CA PRO A 483 -39.41 -4.84 -0.11
C PRO A 483 -38.57 -6.01 0.42
N GLY A 484 -39.25 -7.09 0.84
CA GLY A 484 -38.58 -8.35 1.17
C GLY A 484 -38.23 -9.17 -0.07
N GLY A 485 -37.19 -10.00 0.03
CA GLY A 485 -36.71 -10.83 -1.09
C GLY A 485 -35.76 -10.07 -2.03
N PRO A 486 -35.54 -10.56 -3.27
CA PRO A 486 -34.69 -9.89 -4.25
C PRO A 486 -35.22 -8.49 -4.58
N ILE A 487 -34.32 -7.50 -4.51
CA ILE A 487 -34.62 -6.10 -4.81
C ILE A 487 -33.60 -5.52 -5.78
N CYS A 488 -34.03 -4.49 -6.50
CA CYS A 488 -33.18 -3.75 -7.42
C CYS A 488 -33.29 -2.26 -7.12
N ASN A 489 -32.17 -1.55 -7.23
CA ASN A 489 -32.15 -0.10 -7.26
C ASN A 489 -32.99 0.38 -8.45
N THR A 490 -33.94 1.27 -8.18
CA THR A 490 -34.81 1.80 -9.23
C THR A 490 -34.04 2.74 -10.16
N ARG A 491 -32.93 3.33 -9.70
CA ARG A 491 -32.03 4.14 -10.53
C ARG A 491 -31.17 3.24 -11.41
N GLY A 492 -31.19 3.55 -12.71
CA GLY A 492 -30.28 2.97 -13.70
C GLY A 492 -29.32 4.00 -14.26
N LEU A 493 -28.59 3.61 -15.30
CA LEU A 493 -27.65 4.49 -16.00
C LEU A 493 -28.36 5.73 -16.59
N THR A 494 -27.87 6.91 -16.26
CA THR A 494 -28.44 8.19 -16.72
C THR A 494 -27.91 8.58 -18.11
N ALA A 495 -28.39 9.69 -18.67
CA ALA A 495 -27.82 10.26 -19.89
C ALA A 495 -26.35 10.70 -19.72
N LEU A 496 -26.00 11.26 -18.56
CA LEU A 496 -24.59 11.59 -18.24
C LEU A 496 -23.75 10.33 -18.03
N GLY A 497 -24.33 9.29 -17.42
CA GLY A 497 -23.69 7.99 -17.28
C GLY A 497 -23.38 7.35 -18.63
N ARG A 498 -24.32 7.40 -19.57
CA ARG A 498 -24.09 6.97 -20.96
C ARG A 498 -22.95 7.75 -21.62
N HIS A 499 -22.96 9.09 -21.50
CA HIS A 499 -21.86 9.92 -22.00
C HIS A 499 -20.52 9.50 -21.38
N LEU A 500 -20.43 9.34 -20.06
CA LEU A 500 -19.21 8.86 -19.39
C LEU A 500 -18.72 7.53 -19.98
N VAL A 501 -19.62 6.55 -20.11
CA VAL A 501 -19.30 5.20 -20.61
C VAL A 501 -18.83 5.25 -22.06
N GLU A 502 -19.52 5.96 -22.94
CA GLU A 502 -19.10 6.18 -24.34
C GLU A 502 -17.70 6.79 -24.41
N ARG A 503 -17.47 7.85 -23.64
CA ARG A 503 -16.20 8.57 -23.63
C ARG A 503 -15.06 7.77 -22.98
N ALA A 504 -15.37 6.85 -22.07
CA ALA A 504 -14.41 5.90 -21.51
C ALA A 504 -14.03 4.81 -22.53
N MET A 505 -15.00 4.27 -23.28
CA MET A 505 -14.77 3.32 -24.37
C MET A 505 -13.93 3.94 -25.49
N ASP A 506 -14.26 5.17 -25.92
CA ASP A 506 -13.48 5.94 -26.93
C ASP A 506 -12.00 6.13 -26.55
N ARG A 507 -11.68 6.04 -25.25
CA ARG A 507 -10.32 6.20 -24.70
C ARG A 507 -9.66 4.85 -24.41
N GLY A 508 -10.34 3.73 -24.62
CA GLY A 508 -9.87 2.40 -24.25
C GLY A 508 -9.60 2.27 -22.75
N MET A 509 -10.43 2.90 -21.91
CA MET A 509 -10.36 2.80 -20.45
C MET A 509 -11.12 1.58 -19.93
N ILE A 510 -10.59 0.92 -18.91
CA ILE A 510 -11.28 -0.20 -18.27
C ILE A 510 -12.48 0.32 -17.47
N ILE A 511 -13.67 -0.20 -17.77
CA ILE A 511 -14.91 0.13 -17.06
C ILE A 511 -15.17 -0.97 -16.03
N HIS A 512 -15.02 -0.62 -14.76
CA HIS A 512 -15.32 -1.53 -13.66
C HIS A 512 -16.82 -1.51 -13.39
N ILE A 513 -17.47 -2.68 -13.42
CA ILE A 513 -18.92 -2.81 -13.24
C ILE A 513 -19.33 -3.13 -11.80
N ASP A 514 -18.37 -3.50 -10.97
CA ASP A 514 -18.60 -3.67 -9.54
C ASP A 514 -19.16 -2.36 -8.94
N HIS A 515 -19.96 -2.50 -7.87
CA HIS A 515 -20.71 -1.41 -7.24
C HIS A 515 -21.84 -0.77 -8.06
N MET A 516 -21.96 -1.07 -9.36
CA MET A 516 -23.15 -0.65 -10.11
C MET A 516 -24.37 -1.47 -9.71
N GLY A 517 -25.49 -0.79 -9.49
CA GLY A 517 -26.77 -1.47 -9.31
C GLY A 517 -27.12 -2.26 -10.57
N VAL A 518 -27.84 -3.37 -10.47
CA VAL A 518 -28.07 -4.28 -11.61
C VAL A 518 -28.61 -3.58 -12.85
N ARG A 519 -29.49 -2.59 -12.71
CA ARG A 519 -29.99 -1.78 -13.84
C ARG A 519 -28.89 -0.94 -14.52
N THR A 520 -28.00 -0.37 -13.72
CA THR A 520 -26.85 0.41 -14.22
C THR A 520 -25.87 -0.52 -14.91
N ALA A 521 -25.47 -1.63 -14.26
CA ALA A 521 -24.54 -2.61 -14.82
C ALA A 521 -25.07 -3.20 -16.13
N GLN A 522 -26.37 -3.55 -16.18
CA GLN A 522 -27.00 -4.05 -17.40
C GLN A 522 -26.87 -3.06 -18.56
N ALA A 523 -27.21 -1.79 -18.32
CA ALA A 523 -27.13 -0.76 -19.37
C ALA A 523 -25.69 -0.49 -19.84
N VAL A 524 -24.70 -0.53 -18.93
CA VAL A 524 -23.28 -0.40 -19.29
C VAL A 524 -22.83 -1.58 -20.16
N LEU A 525 -23.21 -2.80 -19.78
CA LEU A 525 -22.89 -4.00 -20.55
C LEU A 525 -23.63 -4.04 -21.89
N ASP A 526 -24.87 -3.55 -21.98
CA ASP A 526 -25.59 -3.41 -23.25
C ASP A 526 -24.81 -2.49 -24.22
N MET A 527 -24.26 -1.39 -23.71
CA MET A 527 -23.44 -0.46 -24.50
C MET A 527 -22.12 -1.10 -24.93
N ALA A 528 -21.43 -1.80 -24.02
CA ALA A 528 -20.18 -2.49 -24.33
C ALA A 528 -20.40 -3.62 -25.36
N GLU A 529 -21.48 -4.38 -25.24
CA GLU A 529 -21.86 -5.41 -26.22
C GLU A 529 -22.19 -4.83 -27.59
N ALA A 530 -22.94 -3.73 -27.63
CA ALA A 530 -23.27 -3.05 -28.87
C ALA A 530 -22.03 -2.48 -29.58
N ALA A 531 -21.04 -2.02 -28.82
CA ALA A 531 -19.76 -1.57 -29.35
C ALA A 531 -18.79 -2.73 -29.68
N GLY A 532 -18.98 -3.92 -29.09
CA GLY A 532 -17.96 -4.97 -29.11
C GLY A 532 -16.72 -4.59 -28.29
N TYR A 533 -16.92 -3.84 -27.20
CA TYR A 533 -15.85 -3.33 -26.34
C TYR A 533 -15.50 -4.33 -25.22
N PRO A 534 -14.30 -4.92 -25.22
CA PRO A 534 -13.91 -5.93 -24.21
C PRO A 534 -13.42 -5.31 -22.90
N GLY A 535 -13.24 -3.98 -22.84
CA GLY A 535 -12.65 -3.25 -21.72
C GLY A 535 -13.53 -3.14 -20.47
N VAL A 536 -14.22 -4.20 -20.08
CA VAL A 536 -15.08 -4.28 -18.90
C VAL A 536 -14.53 -5.28 -17.89
N ALA A 537 -14.68 -4.99 -16.59
CA ALA A 537 -14.16 -5.86 -15.55
C ALA A 537 -15.04 -5.91 -14.29
N SER A 538 -15.08 -7.08 -13.64
CA SER A 538 -15.58 -7.28 -12.28
C SER A 538 -14.46 -7.96 -11.50
N VAL A 539 -13.92 -7.28 -10.51
CA VAL A 539 -12.61 -7.58 -9.93
C VAL A 539 -12.61 -7.82 -8.43
N HIS A 540 -13.74 -7.62 -7.76
CA HIS A 540 -13.84 -7.86 -6.31
C HIS A 540 -15.26 -8.28 -5.83
N THR A 541 -15.98 -9.08 -6.61
CA THR A 541 -17.26 -9.74 -6.20
C THR A 541 -18.48 -8.82 -6.02
N TRP A 542 -18.37 -7.51 -6.26
CA TRP A 542 -19.48 -6.55 -6.04
C TRP A 542 -20.45 -6.41 -7.22
N SER A 543 -20.66 -7.49 -7.96
CA SER A 543 -21.55 -7.57 -9.11
C SER A 543 -22.36 -8.86 -9.10
N ASP A 544 -23.57 -8.82 -9.68
CA ASP A 544 -24.41 -10.01 -9.81
C ASP A 544 -23.75 -11.03 -10.77
N PRO A 545 -23.79 -12.35 -10.49
CA PRO A 545 -23.19 -13.37 -11.34
C PRO A 545 -23.65 -13.34 -12.81
N ALA A 546 -24.88 -12.90 -13.09
CA ALA A 546 -25.35 -12.75 -14.46
C ALA A 546 -24.60 -11.64 -15.22
N MET A 547 -24.16 -10.59 -14.53
CA MET A 547 -23.33 -9.53 -15.12
C MET A 547 -21.89 -10.02 -15.31
N VAL A 548 -21.38 -10.83 -14.39
CA VAL A 548 -20.06 -11.48 -14.52
C VAL A 548 -20.01 -12.38 -15.77
N ASP A 549 -21.08 -13.16 -16.04
CA ASP A 549 -21.15 -13.98 -17.25
C ASP A 549 -21.09 -13.13 -18.54
N ARG A 550 -21.72 -11.95 -18.54
CA ARG A 550 -21.67 -11.01 -19.68
C ARG A 550 -20.28 -10.40 -19.86
N VAL A 551 -19.58 -10.07 -18.78
CA VAL A 551 -18.16 -9.66 -18.83
C VAL A 551 -17.32 -10.76 -19.49
N LEU A 552 -17.51 -12.02 -19.11
CA LEU A 552 -16.83 -13.17 -19.71
C LEU A 552 -17.16 -13.36 -21.19
N ALA A 553 -18.43 -13.15 -21.58
CA ALA A 553 -18.88 -13.23 -22.96
C ALA A 553 -18.23 -12.17 -23.86
N LEU A 554 -18.00 -10.96 -23.34
CA LEU A 554 -17.30 -9.86 -24.03
C LEU A 554 -15.79 -10.06 -24.14
N GLY A 555 -15.23 -11.05 -23.43
CA GLY A 555 -13.78 -11.20 -23.27
C GLY A 555 -13.15 -10.18 -22.32
N GLY A 556 -13.95 -9.66 -21.39
CA GLY A 556 -13.50 -8.84 -20.26
C GLY A 556 -12.75 -9.63 -19.21
N PHE A 557 -12.42 -8.98 -18.08
CA PHE A 557 -11.62 -9.59 -17.02
C PHE A 557 -12.42 -9.81 -15.73
N VAL A 558 -12.20 -10.98 -15.11
CA VAL A 558 -12.85 -11.35 -13.85
C VAL A 558 -11.82 -11.69 -12.77
N ALA A 559 -12.03 -11.13 -11.58
CA ALA A 559 -11.36 -11.48 -10.35
C ALA A 559 -12.37 -11.51 -9.19
N SER A 560 -12.11 -12.33 -8.19
CA SER A 560 -12.92 -12.37 -6.96
C SER A 560 -12.27 -11.55 -5.86
N TYR A 561 -13.09 -11.03 -4.95
CA TYR A 561 -12.61 -10.45 -3.70
C TYR A 561 -11.71 -11.46 -2.97
N ALA A 562 -10.65 -11.00 -2.31
CA ALA A 562 -9.68 -11.85 -1.65
C ALA A 562 -10.20 -12.39 -0.30
N HIS A 563 -11.32 -13.09 -0.35
CA HIS A 563 -12.01 -13.71 0.78
C HIS A 563 -11.17 -14.78 1.50
N ALA A 564 -11.74 -15.32 2.59
CA ALA A 564 -11.28 -16.58 3.15
C ALA A 564 -11.21 -17.67 2.05
N ALA A 565 -10.26 -18.59 2.18
CA ALA A 565 -9.93 -19.53 1.11
C ALA A 565 -11.13 -20.32 0.57
N ASP A 566 -12.02 -20.79 1.43
CA ASP A 566 -13.16 -21.61 1.02
C ASP A 566 -14.20 -20.79 0.23
N GLU A 567 -14.40 -19.52 0.60
CA GLU A 567 -15.29 -18.58 -0.08
C GLU A 567 -14.73 -18.18 -1.44
N PHE A 568 -13.44 -17.81 -1.51
CA PHE A 568 -12.76 -17.55 -2.79
C PHE A 568 -12.86 -18.75 -3.74
N LEU A 569 -12.59 -19.96 -3.24
CA LEU A 569 -12.66 -21.18 -4.05
C LEU A 569 -14.08 -21.51 -4.50
N ALA A 570 -15.10 -21.23 -3.67
CA ALA A 570 -16.49 -21.42 -4.04
C ALA A 570 -16.88 -20.46 -5.16
N GLU A 571 -16.53 -19.18 -5.04
CA GLU A 571 -16.84 -18.17 -6.05
C GLU A 571 -16.09 -18.41 -7.36
N TRP A 572 -14.79 -18.71 -7.29
CA TRP A 572 -14.00 -19.07 -8.46
C TRP A 572 -14.62 -20.25 -9.24
N ARG A 573 -15.08 -21.30 -8.54
CA ARG A 573 -15.80 -22.43 -9.16
C ARG A 573 -17.14 -22.01 -9.74
N ALA A 574 -17.88 -21.13 -9.05
CA ALA A 574 -19.16 -20.61 -9.53
C ALA A 574 -18.96 -19.80 -10.83
N ASN A 575 -17.96 -18.91 -10.88
CA ASN A 575 -17.63 -18.12 -12.07
C ASN A 575 -17.19 -19.01 -13.24
N ARG A 576 -16.43 -20.08 -12.98
CA ARG A 576 -16.09 -21.10 -14.00
C ARG A 576 -17.28 -21.92 -14.48
N ALA A 577 -18.33 -22.05 -13.66
CA ALA A 577 -19.55 -22.79 -13.98
C ALA A 577 -20.60 -21.93 -14.69
N LEU A 578 -20.38 -20.61 -14.81
CA LEU A 578 -21.21 -19.73 -15.63
C LEU A 578 -21.18 -20.18 -17.12
N PRO A 579 -22.21 -19.84 -17.92
CA PRO A 579 -22.27 -20.19 -19.34
C PRO A 579 -20.99 -19.90 -20.14
N HIS A 580 -20.35 -18.77 -19.87
CA HIS A 580 -19.09 -18.34 -20.50
C HIS A 580 -17.86 -18.58 -19.61
N GLY A 581 -17.99 -19.27 -18.48
CA GLY A 581 -16.90 -19.55 -17.54
C GLY A 581 -15.72 -20.33 -18.14
N ALA A 582 -15.94 -21.06 -19.23
CA ALA A 582 -14.89 -21.76 -19.96
C ALA A 582 -13.91 -20.82 -20.69
N THR A 583 -14.24 -19.52 -20.86
CA THR A 583 -13.36 -18.53 -21.50
C THR A 583 -12.28 -17.99 -20.56
N ILE A 584 -12.34 -18.31 -19.26
CA ILE A 584 -11.36 -17.87 -18.27
C ILE A 584 -9.98 -18.48 -18.56
N THR A 585 -9.11 -17.69 -19.18
CA THR A 585 -7.70 -18.06 -19.41
C THR A 585 -6.76 -17.58 -18.32
N GLY A 586 -7.18 -16.57 -17.55
CA GLY A 586 -6.50 -16.03 -16.38
C GLY A 586 -7.53 -15.47 -15.40
N TYR A 587 -7.21 -15.50 -14.11
CA TYR A 587 -8.10 -15.09 -13.02
C TYR A 587 -7.31 -14.27 -12.02
N GLY A 588 -7.89 -13.20 -11.49
CA GLY A 588 -7.25 -12.36 -10.48
C GLY A 588 -7.89 -12.50 -9.10
N PHE A 589 -7.39 -11.69 -8.18
CA PHE A 589 -8.11 -11.35 -6.95
C PHE A 589 -8.16 -9.83 -6.80
N GLY A 590 -9.12 -9.31 -6.06
CA GLY A 590 -9.17 -7.93 -5.60
C GLY A 590 -9.04 -7.89 -4.09
N SER A 591 -7.95 -7.32 -3.58
CA SER A 591 -7.69 -7.27 -2.13
C SER A 591 -8.60 -6.30 -1.39
N ASP A 592 -8.92 -5.16 -2.03
CA ASP A 592 -9.60 -4.03 -1.40
C ASP A 592 -8.91 -3.57 -0.09
N VAL A 593 -7.61 -3.88 0.00
CA VAL A 593 -6.77 -3.53 1.15
C VAL A 593 -6.70 -2.02 1.29
N ASN A 594 -6.93 -1.55 2.52
CA ASN A 594 -7.12 -0.14 2.88
C ASN A 594 -8.34 0.56 2.20
N GLY A 595 -9.23 -0.16 1.51
CA GLY A 595 -10.45 0.38 0.89
C GLY A 595 -11.68 0.40 1.82
N LEU A 596 -11.46 0.18 3.11
CA LEU A 596 -12.50 -0.06 4.12
C LEU A 596 -13.20 -1.43 3.98
N GLY A 597 -12.54 -2.40 3.35
CA GLY A 597 -13.01 -3.78 3.20
C GLY A 597 -12.24 -4.79 4.07
N PRO A 598 -12.92 -5.79 4.66
CA PRO A 598 -12.27 -6.78 5.52
C PRO A 598 -11.36 -7.72 4.74
N GLN A 599 -10.20 -8.02 5.32
CA GLN A 599 -9.23 -8.92 4.72
C GLN A 599 -9.52 -10.37 5.16
N ALA A 600 -9.00 -11.36 4.40
CA ALA A 600 -9.24 -12.76 4.70
C ALA A 600 -8.88 -13.12 6.16
N PRO A 601 -9.85 -13.54 6.98
CA PRO A 601 -9.58 -13.92 8.37
C PRO A 601 -8.75 -15.21 8.42
N PRO A 602 -8.15 -15.53 9.59
CA PRO A 602 -7.65 -16.88 9.83
C PRO A 602 -8.79 -17.88 9.56
N GLY A 603 -8.55 -18.87 8.70
CA GLY A 603 -9.57 -19.89 8.41
C GLY A 603 -9.92 -20.74 9.64
N PRO A 604 -10.94 -21.61 9.59
CA PRO A 604 -11.24 -22.58 10.66
C PRO A 604 -10.23 -23.75 10.72
N HIS A 605 -9.41 -23.88 9.67
CA HIS A 605 -8.45 -24.97 9.45
C HIS A 605 -7.04 -24.91 10.07
N PRO A 606 -6.62 -23.92 10.89
CA PRO A 606 -5.34 -23.95 11.61
C PRO A 606 -5.14 -25.24 12.40
N ALA A 607 -6.24 -25.90 12.80
CA ALA A 607 -6.26 -27.17 13.51
C ALA A 607 -6.18 -28.44 12.62
N THR A 608 -6.44 -28.36 11.31
CA THR A 608 -6.60 -29.56 10.43
C THR A 608 -5.73 -29.57 9.17
N GLY A 609 -5.05 -28.47 8.85
CA GLY A 609 -4.09 -28.42 7.74
C GLY A 609 -3.54 -27.03 7.52
N PRO A 610 -2.70 -26.49 8.42
CA PRO A 610 -2.12 -25.17 8.28
C PRO A 610 -1.15 -25.07 7.10
N LEU A 611 -0.96 -23.86 6.56
CA LEU A 611 0.15 -23.58 5.64
C LEU A 611 1.48 -23.78 6.39
N PRO A 612 2.37 -24.68 5.94
CA PRO A 612 3.67 -24.86 6.58
C PRO A 612 4.62 -23.71 6.22
N TYR A 613 5.54 -23.40 7.14
CA TYR A 613 6.65 -22.46 6.91
C TYR A 613 7.99 -23.17 7.10
N PRO A 614 8.99 -22.92 6.22
CA PRO A 614 8.86 -22.17 4.98
C PRO A 614 8.05 -22.93 3.91
N PHE A 615 7.45 -22.21 2.97
CA PHE A 615 6.78 -22.76 1.78
C PHE A 615 7.43 -22.28 0.48
N THR A 616 7.06 -22.91 -0.64
CA THR A 616 7.45 -22.46 -1.98
C THR A 616 6.30 -21.64 -2.57
N ALA A 617 6.54 -20.36 -2.82
CA ALA A 617 5.57 -19.48 -3.45
C ALA A 617 5.30 -19.89 -4.92
N PRO A 618 4.20 -19.43 -5.55
CA PRO A 618 3.90 -19.74 -6.95
C PRO A 618 5.02 -19.37 -7.93
N SER A 619 5.82 -18.35 -7.61
CA SER A 619 7.03 -17.95 -8.34
C SER A 619 8.21 -18.93 -8.24
N GLY A 620 8.17 -19.89 -7.31
CA GLY A 620 9.28 -20.77 -6.98
C GLY A 620 10.22 -20.25 -5.89
N VAL A 621 10.02 -19.02 -5.40
CA VAL A 621 10.77 -18.42 -4.29
C VAL A 621 10.38 -19.09 -2.97
N THR A 622 11.35 -19.30 -2.07
CA THR A 622 11.06 -19.81 -0.73
C THR A 622 10.63 -18.66 0.19
N ALA A 623 9.48 -18.81 0.83
CA ALA A 623 8.89 -17.85 1.74
C ALA A 623 8.87 -18.41 3.18
N ASP A 624 9.43 -17.67 4.12
CA ASP A 624 9.25 -17.88 5.57
C ASP A 624 8.29 -16.82 6.12
N ARG A 625 7.89 -16.90 7.40
CA ARG A 625 7.05 -15.89 8.05
C ARG A 625 7.64 -14.48 7.87
N GLN A 626 6.78 -13.53 7.52
CA GLN A 626 7.22 -12.15 7.41
C GLN A 626 7.37 -11.53 8.80
N VAL A 627 8.46 -10.81 9.04
CA VAL A 627 8.75 -10.19 10.35
C VAL A 627 8.74 -8.68 10.22
N PHE A 628 7.87 -8.03 10.99
CA PHE A 628 7.85 -6.58 11.18
C PHE A 628 8.30 -6.30 12.61
N GLY A 629 9.44 -5.60 12.77
CA GLY A 629 9.99 -5.31 14.08
C GLY A 629 10.19 -6.59 14.90
N THR A 630 9.44 -6.75 15.99
CA THR A 630 9.49 -7.95 16.85
C THR A 630 8.37 -8.95 16.60
N ARG A 631 7.42 -8.69 15.68
CA ARG A 631 6.31 -9.59 15.37
C ARG A 631 6.57 -10.37 14.10
N ALA A 632 6.43 -11.69 14.18
CA ALA A 632 6.35 -12.57 13.02
C ALA A 632 4.87 -12.84 12.71
N PHE A 633 4.45 -12.55 11.48
CA PHE A 633 3.10 -12.81 11.01
C PHE A 633 2.97 -14.24 10.47
N ASP A 634 1.83 -14.86 10.76
CA ASP A 634 1.48 -16.21 10.34
C ASP A 634 0.04 -16.21 9.80
N LEU A 635 -0.12 -16.48 8.51
CA LEU A 635 -1.43 -16.59 7.86
C LEU A 635 -2.44 -17.45 8.65
N ASN A 636 -1.97 -18.52 9.30
CA ASN A 636 -2.84 -19.45 10.02
C ASN A 636 -3.46 -18.84 11.28
N THR A 637 -2.81 -17.88 11.92
CA THR A 637 -3.31 -17.26 13.16
C THR A 637 -3.74 -15.81 12.97
N ASP A 638 -3.14 -15.10 12.02
CA ASP A 638 -3.38 -13.69 11.78
C ASP A 638 -4.35 -13.45 10.61
N GLY A 639 -4.56 -14.44 9.74
CA GLY A 639 -5.22 -14.23 8.45
C GLY A 639 -4.34 -13.36 7.56
N VAL A 640 -4.93 -12.60 6.63
CA VAL A 640 -4.23 -11.59 5.85
C VAL A 640 -4.26 -10.26 6.61
N ALA A 641 -3.45 -10.16 7.65
CA ALA A 641 -3.33 -8.95 8.45
C ALA A 641 -2.61 -7.79 7.73
N GLN A 642 -1.74 -8.10 6.76
CA GLN A 642 -1.02 -7.12 5.95
C GLN A 642 -0.69 -7.68 4.57
N TYR A 643 -0.43 -6.81 3.60
CA TYR A 643 -0.36 -7.11 2.17
C TYR A 643 0.60 -8.24 1.81
N GLY A 644 1.72 -8.35 2.51
CA GLY A 644 2.69 -9.40 2.26
C GLY A 644 2.16 -10.82 2.49
N LEU A 645 1.12 -10.98 3.31
CA LEU A 645 0.45 -12.27 3.51
C LEU A 645 -0.42 -12.68 2.30
N TYR A 646 -0.59 -11.85 1.28
CA TYR A 646 -1.17 -12.31 0.01
C TYR A 646 -0.27 -13.32 -0.73
N ALA A 647 1.05 -13.29 -0.52
CA ALA A 647 1.93 -14.35 -1.01
C ALA A 647 1.60 -15.71 -0.36
N ASP A 648 1.36 -15.68 0.95
CA ASP A 648 1.02 -16.80 1.80
C ASP A 648 -0.38 -17.32 1.47
N TRP A 649 -1.37 -16.43 1.40
CA TRP A 649 -2.75 -16.71 1.03
C TRP A 649 -2.84 -17.32 -0.37
N THR A 650 -2.12 -16.80 -1.36
CA THR A 650 -2.11 -17.38 -2.72
C THR A 650 -1.57 -18.81 -2.71
N ALA A 651 -0.49 -19.08 -1.97
CA ALA A 651 0.06 -20.42 -1.85
C ALA A 651 -0.92 -21.37 -1.13
N ASP A 652 -1.57 -20.90 -0.07
CA ASP A 652 -2.56 -21.67 0.69
C ASP A 652 -3.83 -21.96 -0.13
N LEU A 653 -4.33 -20.98 -0.89
CA LEU A 653 -5.44 -21.15 -1.84
C LEU A 653 -5.19 -22.28 -2.83
N ILE A 654 -4.03 -22.25 -3.51
CA ILE A 654 -3.66 -23.26 -4.51
C ILE A 654 -3.60 -24.65 -3.87
N ARG A 655 -3.07 -24.75 -2.64
CA ARG A 655 -3.02 -26.00 -1.90
C ARG A 655 -4.42 -26.51 -1.54
N ARG A 656 -5.31 -25.62 -1.07
CA ARG A 656 -6.67 -25.96 -0.63
C ARG A 656 -7.63 -26.26 -1.77
N ALA A 657 -7.34 -25.77 -2.98
CA ALA A 657 -8.09 -26.17 -4.17
C ALA A 657 -8.03 -27.69 -4.44
N GLY A 658 -7.07 -28.42 -3.84
CA GLY A 658 -7.00 -29.86 -3.92
C GLY A 658 -6.78 -30.33 -5.36
N PRO A 659 -7.65 -31.20 -5.93
CA PRO A 659 -7.56 -31.61 -7.33
C PRO A 659 -7.58 -30.45 -8.34
N ASP A 660 -8.22 -29.34 -7.98
CA ASP A 660 -8.30 -28.13 -8.82
C ASP A 660 -7.03 -27.26 -8.72
N GLY A 661 -6.09 -27.56 -7.83
CA GLY A 661 -4.89 -26.75 -7.57
C GLY A 661 -4.05 -26.42 -8.81
N PRO A 662 -3.76 -27.37 -9.71
CA PRO A 662 -3.06 -27.06 -10.96
C PRO A 662 -3.81 -26.11 -11.88
N GLU A 663 -5.13 -26.22 -11.95
CA GLU A 663 -6.00 -25.33 -12.74
C GLU A 663 -6.00 -23.93 -12.14
N LEU A 664 -6.28 -23.81 -10.84
CA LEU A 664 -6.29 -22.53 -10.13
C LEU A 664 -4.93 -21.84 -10.23
N ARG A 665 -3.83 -22.57 -10.01
CA ARG A 665 -2.47 -22.01 -10.16
C ARG A 665 -2.25 -21.47 -11.57
N ARG A 666 -2.67 -22.20 -12.61
CA ARG A 666 -2.51 -21.76 -14.00
C ARG A 666 -3.31 -20.47 -14.25
N GLN A 667 -4.56 -20.40 -13.78
CA GLN A 667 -5.39 -19.22 -13.98
C GLN A 667 -4.90 -18.01 -13.18
N LEU A 668 -4.55 -18.19 -11.89
CA LEU A 668 -3.97 -17.12 -11.08
C LEU A 668 -2.68 -16.59 -11.69
N MET A 669 -1.76 -17.46 -12.08
CA MET A 669 -0.50 -17.05 -12.73
C MET A 669 -0.68 -16.56 -14.18
N GLY A 670 -1.85 -16.75 -14.77
CA GLY A 670 -2.25 -16.16 -16.05
C GLY A 670 -3.05 -14.86 -15.89
N GLY A 671 -3.36 -14.44 -14.66
CA GLY A 671 -4.19 -13.28 -14.38
C GLY A 671 -3.60 -11.98 -14.91
N ALA A 672 -2.30 -11.76 -14.70
CA ALA A 672 -1.59 -10.59 -15.23
C ALA A 672 -1.64 -10.51 -16.77
N GLU A 673 -1.51 -11.65 -17.46
CA GLU A 673 -1.60 -11.73 -18.92
C GLU A 673 -3.02 -11.43 -19.41
N ALA A 674 -4.03 -12.04 -18.79
CA ALA A 674 -5.43 -11.87 -19.18
C ALA A 674 -5.91 -10.42 -18.97
N TYR A 675 -5.56 -9.81 -17.84
CA TYR A 675 -5.87 -8.40 -17.57
C TYR A 675 -5.20 -7.47 -18.59
N THR A 676 -3.90 -7.68 -18.86
CA THR A 676 -3.15 -6.86 -19.82
C THR A 676 -3.69 -7.02 -21.24
N THR A 677 -4.01 -8.23 -21.67
CA THR A 677 -4.56 -8.52 -23.00
C THR A 677 -5.94 -7.90 -23.19
N MET A 678 -6.81 -7.94 -22.16
CA MET A 678 -8.10 -7.26 -22.19
C MET A 678 -7.90 -5.75 -22.41
N TRP A 679 -6.96 -5.14 -21.69
CA TRP A 679 -6.68 -3.72 -21.82
C TRP A 679 -6.04 -3.35 -23.17
N GLU A 680 -5.17 -4.21 -23.73
CA GLU A 680 -4.65 -4.07 -25.10
C GLU A 680 -5.80 -3.98 -26.11
N ARG A 681 -6.75 -4.92 -26.05
CA ARG A 681 -7.90 -4.94 -26.98
C ARG A 681 -8.83 -3.75 -26.78
N ALA A 682 -9.02 -3.30 -25.55
CA ALA A 682 -9.79 -2.09 -25.25
C ALA A 682 -9.17 -0.84 -25.90
N ARG A 683 -7.83 -0.78 -26.00
CA ARG A 683 -7.09 0.33 -26.63
C ARG A 683 -7.02 0.25 -28.15
N GLU A 684 -7.28 -0.92 -28.73
CA GLU A 684 -7.32 -1.17 -30.19
C GLU A 684 -8.71 -1.00 -30.79
N HIS A 685 -9.75 -0.95 -29.95
CA HIS A 685 -11.13 -0.59 -30.29
C HIS A 685 -11.20 0.86 -30.79
#